data_AF-A0A2U3LIU9-F1
#
_entry.id   AF-A0A2U3LIU9-F1
#
_cell.length_a   1.000
_cell.length_b   1.000
_cell.length_c   1.000
_cell.angle_alpha   90.00
_cell.angle_beta   90.00
_cell.angle_gamma   90.00
#
_symmetry.space_group_name_H-M   'P 1'
#
loop_
_entity.id
_entity.type
_entity.pdbx_description
1 polymer ?
#
loop_
_entity_poly.entity_id
_entity_poly.type
_entity_poly.pdbx_seq_one_letter_code
_entity_poly.pdbx_strand_id
1 'polypeptide(L)'
;MRLLIFALLSLQLVHAAVTVTVSPAASSILAGGTKPFTAQVSGATNHAVTWSVNGIPGGNRVFGHINSSGVYTAPPTVPSDNIVTVTAVSGADHSASGSATIKVLNPLLAVQSVSPSQININLPFQLVVTGTGFVPSSQVALAGTFLNTSFVSSTQLKCTGTTSAAPGSTLALTVVNLDPGGPVSNSRNITVLGPISVTLSPSTTPTLHAGGSQQFAASVRNAVDKSVRWYVNGVPGGDGTHGAIDSTGLYQAPANVPTDAPIVSVASVEDLAAGANVTVALLNPLPVIAAVTPSPVNYGNFTITINGSGFASGAQVMFGATALTVGASSATQITATGTASAVAGGVVPVTVSNPNPGAAVSNAAFVGVSPANPKLTYNQAYRFLEQATFGPDPAAIAHLQQVGFDQWFTEQLAATPSDYTDPPDTTTGYSPTQNQFFLNALTGPDQLRQRVAFALSQIFVVSGVKVPKDVAVIPYLRILSSDAFGSYLTLMHDISLNPAMGNYLDMVNNDKFNAKTGVAPNENYARELMQLFTLGLVMLNQNGTATTSPPTATYDQTTVSTMARIFTGWTYPPIPGTITAHHNPENYFAPMVAIETNHDGDSKTLFGSTFNGTAEQDLDSALNLIFNHRNVGPFVALRLIQHLVKSNPSPAYINDVAAVFNNPGDRGNLQAVVKAVLMHTEARQADTSPPAASEGHLREPVIFMTHFLKSLGASSAAGSNPLTSQGNNMGQLLFNSASVFNYYSPFYRTAGGTLAGPEFQLMNPATSIMRANFIESAVTSGLGHNVTLDLTPYIALAAQPGALLDALDNALLHGRMQADPQATMRNSILTALNATTDPKVRAQNAIFLVASSSLYQVEE
;
A
#
# COMPACT_ATOMS: atom_id res chain seq x y z
N MET A 1 -116.36 -23.25 -124.24
CA MET A 1 -115.84 -23.68 -125.57
C MET A 1 -114.42 -24.22 -125.35
N ARG A 2 -114.19 -25.55 -125.50
CA ARG A 2 -112.94 -26.31 -125.85
C ARG A 2 -111.56 -25.89 -125.25
N LEU A 3 -110.51 -26.69 -125.00
CA LEU A 3 -110.10 -28.11 -124.90
C LEU A 3 -108.55 -28.10 -124.67
N LEU A 4 -107.94 -29.15 -124.08
CA LEU A 4 -106.52 -29.67 -124.19
C LEU A 4 -105.26 -29.09 -123.44
N ILE A 5 -104.63 -29.99 -122.64
CA ILE A 5 -103.21 -30.52 -122.56
C ILE A 5 -101.97 -29.60 -122.36
N PHE A 6 -101.16 -29.85 -121.30
CA PHE A 6 -99.73 -30.33 -121.32
C PHE A 6 -99.08 -30.42 -119.90
N ALA A 7 -98.14 -31.35 -119.74
CA ALA A 7 -97.39 -31.71 -118.51
C ALA A 7 -96.09 -30.90 -118.31
N LEU A 8 -95.56 -30.79 -117.06
CA LEU A 8 -94.15 -31.02 -116.64
C LEU A 8 -93.85 -30.57 -115.17
N LEU A 9 -93.04 -31.39 -114.49
CA LEU A 9 -92.10 -31.14 -113.36
C LEU A 9 -92.42 -30.10 -112.25
N SER A 10 -92.49 -30.57 -111.00
CA SER A 10 -92.08 -29.79 -109.82
C SER A 10 -91.15 -30.61 -108.91
N LEU A 11 -89.86 -30.26 -108.94
CA LEU A 11 -88.78 -30.82 -108.13
C LEU A 11 -88.94 -30.35 -106.66
N GLN A 12 -89.09 -31.26 -105.70
CA GLN A 12 -88.98 -30.94 -104.27
C GLN A 12 -87.51 -30.68 -103.91
N LEU A 13 -87.14 -29.43 -103.62
CA LEU A 13 -85.90 -29.10 -102.90
C LEU A 13 -86.13 -29.26 -101.40
N VAL A 14 -85.61 -30.33 -100.81
CA VAL A 14 -85.40 -30.44 -99.37
C VAL A 14 -84.20 -29.55 -99.04
N HIS A 15 -84.42 -28.42 -98.36
CA HIS A 15 -83.29 -27.63 -97.84
C HIS A 15 -82.64 -28.42 -96.69
N ALA A 16 -81.32 -28.65 -96.78
CA ALA A 16 -80.55 -29.26 -95.70
C ALA A 16 -80.66 -28.39 -94.44
N ALA A 17 -80.97 -29.00 -93.29
CA ALA A 17 -81.06 -28.29 -92.02
C ALA A 17 -79.72 -27.59 -91.70
N VAL A 18 -79.78 -26.31 -91.33
CA VAL A 18 -78.59 -25.54 -90.93
C VAL A 18 -78.03 -26.13 -89.64
N THR A 19 -76.76 -26.49 -89.64
CA THR A 19 -76.08 -27.03 -88.45
C THR A 19 -74.82 -26.21 -88.15
N VAL A 20 -74.53 -26.02 -86.87
CA VAL A 20 -73.35 -25.29 -86.40
C VAL A 20 -72.56 -26.19 -85.48
N THR A 21 -71.27 -26.38 -85.78
CA THR A 21 -70.34 -27.06 -84.88
C THR A 21 -69.27 -26.09 -84.41
N VAL A 22 -68.90 -26.17 -83.13
CA VAL A 22 -67.82 -25.36 -82.56
C VAL A 22 -66.65 -26.27 -82.22
N SER A 23 -65.45 -25.92 -82.70
CA SER A 23 -64.22 -26.67 -82.48
C SER A 23 -63.15 -25.81 -81.81
N PRO A 24 -62.47 -26.29 -80.76
CA PRO A 24 -62.69 -27.60 -80.10
C PRO A 24 -64.02 -27.63 -79.30
N ALA A 25 -64.66 -28.80 -79.19
CA ALA A 25 -65.94 -28.96 -78.48
C ALA A 25 -65.83 -28.77 -76.95
N ALA A 26 -64.63 -28.98 -76.40
CA ALA A 26 -64.30 -28.65 -75.02
C ALA A 26 -62.83 -28.18 -74.93
N SER A 27 -62.56 -27.25 -74.02
CA SER A 27 -61.19 -26.83 -73.68
C SER A 27 -61.06 -26.53 -72.20
N SER A 28 -59.85 -26.56 -71.67
CA SER A 28 -59.51 -25.90 -70.41
C SER A 28 -58.61 -24.70 -70.67
N ILE A 29 -58.69 -23.69 -69.81
CA ILE A 29 -57.88 -22.47 -69.91
C ILE A 29 -57.62 -21.89 -68.53
N LEU A 30 -56.42 -21.38 -68.29
CA LEU A 30 -56.11 -20.66 -67.06
C LEU A 30 -56.84 -19.30 -67.03
N ALA A 31 -57.24 -18.85 -65.86
CA ALA A 31 -57.78 -17.51 -65.65
C ALA A 31 -56.86 -16.44 -66.29
N GLY A 32 -57.47 -15.49 -67.01
CA GLY A 32 -56.76 -14.46 -67.79
C GLY A 32 -56.16 -14.91 -69.14
N GLY A 33 -56.20 -16.21 -69.48
CA GLY A 33 -55.72 -16.71 -70.77
C GLY A 33 -56.69 -16.47 -71.93
N THR A 34 -56.24 -16.68 -73.17
CA THR A 34 -57.08 -16.66 -74.38
C THR A 34 -57.11 -18.00 -75.12
N LYS A 35 -58.26 -18.39 -75.67
CA LYS A 35 -58.43 -19.62 -76.46
C LYS A 35 -59.25 -19.34 -77.73
N PRO A 36 -58.73 -19.68 -78.92
CA PRO A 36 -59.51 -19.58 -80.15
C PRO A 36 -60.52 -20.73 -80.28
N PHE A 37 -61.71 -20.41 -80.76
CA PHE A 37 -62.75 -21.32 -81.20
C PHE A 37 -63.13 -21.00 -82.64
N THR A 38 -63.43 -22.05 -83.40
CA THR A 38 -63.90 -21.94 -84.78
C THR A 38 -65.32 -22.49 -84.84
N ALA A 39 -66.22 -21.79 -85.53
CA ALA A 39 -67.56 -22.27 -85.81
C ALA A 39 -67.65 -22.63 -87.29
N GLN A 40 -68.17 -23.82 -87.58
CA GLN A 40 -68.47 -24.25 -88.93
C GLN A 40 -69.98 -24.33 -89.11
N VAL A 41 -70.51 -23.49 -90.00
CA VAL A 41 -71.92 -23.51 -90.41
C VAL A 41 -72.04 -24.37 -91.67
N SER A 42 -72.89 -25.38 -91.65
CA SER A 42 -73.19 -26.25 -92.80
C SER A 42 -74.67 -26.18 -93.16
N GLY A 43 -75.02 -26.36 -94.43
CA GLY A 43 -76.40 -26.27 -94.92
C GLY A 43 -76.91 -24.86 -95.26
N ALA A 44 -76.05 -23.83 -95.26
CA ALA A 44 -76.38 -22.45 -95.63
C ALA A 44 -75.23 -21.77 -96.40
N THR A 45 -75.51 -20.69 -97.15
CA THR A 45 -74.48 -19.88 -97.85
C THR A 45 -73.92 -18.73 -96.99
N ASN A 46 -74.66 -18.27 -95.97
CA ASN A 46 -74.15 -17.34 -94.96
C ASN A 46 -73.50 -18.13 -93.81
N HIS A 47 -72.18 -17.99 -93.67
CA HIS A 47 -71.39 -18.70 -92.67
C HIS A 47 -71.03 -17.80 -91.46
N ALA A 48 -71.56 -16.58 -91.38
CA ALA A 48 -71.33 -15.70 -90.25
C ALA A 48 -72.00 -16.26 -88.98
N VAL A 49 -71.34 -16.06 -87.83
CA VAL A 49 -71.88 -16.45 -86.53
C VAL A 49 -71.81 -15.30 -85.54
N THR A 50 -72.75 -15.27 -84.60
CA THR A 50 -72.66 -14.42 -83.41
C THR A 50 -72.26 -15.27 -82.22
N TRP A 51 -71.26 -14.80 -81.47
CA TRP A 51 -70.73 -15.51 -80.31
C TRP A 51 -71.32 -14.98 -79.00
N SER A 52 -71.66 -15.90 -78.10
CA SER A 52 -72.02 -15.61 -76.71
C SER A 52 -71.22 -16.46 -75.74
N VAL A 53 -71.11 -15.99 -74.50
CA VAL A 53 -70.49 -16.71 -73.36
C VAL A 53 -71.56 -16.87 -72.28
N ASN A 54 -71.89 -18.11 -71.91
CA ASN A 54 -73.00 -18.44 -70.99
C ASN A 54 -74.29 -17.69 -71.35
N GLY A 55 -74.61 -17.61 -72.65
CA GLY A 55 -75.80 -16.93 -73.16
C GLY A 55 -75.70 -15.40 -73.28
N ILE A 56 -74.59 -14.78 -72.85
CA ILE A 56 -74.38 -13.32 -72.94
C ILE A 56 -73.62 -12.99 -74.24
N PRO A 57 -74.19 -12.20 -75.17
CA PRO A 57 -73.49 -11.79 -76.40
C PRO A 57 -72.14 -11.15 -76.09
N GLY A 58 -71.05 -11.66 -76.68
CA GLY A 58 -69.69 -11.19 -76.43
C GLY A 58 -69.11 -11.47 -75.03
N GLY A 59 -69.93 -11.92 -74.07
CA GLY A 59 -69.54 -12.25 -72.69
C GLY A 59 -69.48 -11.07 -71.72
N ASN A 60 -68.90 -11.29 -70.53
CA ASN A 60 -68.75 -10.27 -69.48
C ASN A 60 -67.49 -10.50 -68.62
N ARG A 61 -67.23 -9.62 -67.65
CA ARG A 61 -66.06 -9.73 -66.76
C ARG A 61 -66.07 -10.96 -65.83
N VAL A 62 -67.23 -11.57 -65.59
CA VAL A 62 -67.40 -12.72 -64.67
C VAL A 62 -67.10 -14.04 -65.38
N PHE A 63 -67.63 -14.23 -66.59
CA PHE A 63 -67.49 -15.47 -67.36
C PHE A 63 -66.46 -15.36 -68.49
N GLY A 64 -65.84 -14.20 -68.69
CA GLY A 64 -64.93 -13.93 -69.80
C GLY A 64 -65.65 -13.39 -71.04
N HIS A 65 -64.87 -12.97 -72.03
CA HIS A 65 -65.37 -12.35 -73.26
C HIS A 65 -64.97 -13.18 -74.47
N ILE A 66 -65.79 -13.20 -75.52
CA ILE A 66 -65.45 -13.80 -76.82
C ILE A 66 -65.63 -12.76 -77.92
N ASN A 67 -64.61 -12.57 -78.76
CA ASN A 67 -64.68 -11.60 -79.84
C ASN A 67 -65.35 -12.19 -81.09
N SER A 68 -65.64 -11.34 -82.09
CA SER A 68 -66.27 -11.75 -83.35
C SER A 68 -65.45 -12.77 -84.16
N SER A 69 -64.14 -12.87 -83.92
CA SER A 69 -63.25 -13.86 -84.53
C SER A 69 -63.23 -15.21 -83.79
N GLY A 70 -64.04 -15.38 -82.74
CA GLY A 70 -64.14 -16.61 -81.97
C GLY A 70 -63.03 -16.80 -80.93
N VAL A 71 -62.27 -15.75 -80.58
CA VAL A 71 -61.25 -15.85 -79.52
C VAL A 71 -61.88 -15.51 -78.18
N TYR A 72 -61.96 -16.51 -77.30
CA TYR A 72 -62.39 -16.35 -75.92
C TYR A 72 -61.23 -15.89 -75.03
N THR A 73 -61.48 -14.94 -74.14
CA THR A 73 -60.58 -14.46 -73.09
C THR A 73 -61.20 -14.77 -71.73
N ALA A 74 -60.54 -15.62 -70.95
CA ALA A 74 -60.99 -16.00 -69.62
C ALA A 74 -60.96 -14.80 -68.65
N PRO A 75 -61.86 -14.75 -67.67
CA PRO A 75 -61.82 -13.74 -66.62
C PRO A 75 -60.52 -13.86 -65.81
N PRO A 76 -60.01 -12.77 -65.21
CA PRO A 76 -58.79 -12.79 -64.40
C PRO A 76 -58.94 -13.57 -63.07
N THR A 77 -60.18 -13.86 -62.67
CA THR A 77 -60.52 -14.70 -61.52
C THR A 77 -61.45 -15.81 -61.97
N VAL A 78 -61.27 -17.03 -61.45
CA VAL A 78 -62.13 -18.16 -61.78
C VAL A 78 -63.57 -17.88 -61.29
N PRO A 79 -64.60 -17.97 -62.15
CA PRO A 79 -65.99 -17.82 -61.73
C PRO A 79 -66.45 -18.98 -60.82
N SER A 80 -67.50 -18.74 -60.04
CA SER A 80 -68.06 -19.72 -59.09
C SER A 80 -68.52 -21.01 -59.78
N ASP A 81 -69.07 -20.89 -60.99
CA ASP A 81 -69.17 -21.99 -61.95
C ASP A 81 -68.00 -21.86 -62.92
N ASN A 82 -67.08 -22.80 -62.83
CA ASN A 82 -65.85 -22.76 -63.60
C ASN A 82 -66.00 -23.42 -64.98
N ILE A 83 -67.20 -23.86 -65.35
CA ILE A 83 -67.52 -24.34 -66.70
C ILE A 83 -68.28 -23.21 -67.42
N VAL A 84 -67.59 -22.59 -68.37
CA VAL A 84 -68.12 -21.53 -69.23
C VAL A 84 -68.47 -22.11 -70.58
N THR A 85 -69.65 -21.84 -71.10
CA THR A 85 -70.11 -22.31 -72.42
C THR A 85 -69.98 -21.18 -73.42
N VAL A 86 -69.25 -21.39 -74.51
CA VAL A 86 -69.24 -20.48 -75.66
C VAL A 86 -70.17 -21.02 -76.74
N THR A 87 -71.10 -20.19 -77.21
CA THR A 87 -72.10 -20.60 -78.19
C THR A 87 -71.95 -19.74 -79.44
N ALA A 88 -71.83 -20.39 -80.59
CA ALA A 88 -71.94 -19.75 -81.89
C ALA A 88 -73.36 -19.99 -82.43
N VAL A 89 -74.09 -18.91 -82.69
CA VAL A 89 -75.40 -18.96 -83.34
C VAL A 89 -75.24 -18.57 -84.81
N SER A 90 -75.84 -19.33 -85.72
CA SER A 90 -75.78 -19.05 -87.15
C SER A 90 -76.48 -17.74 -87.50
N GLY A 91 -75.85 -16.91 -88.34
CA GLY A 91 -76.49 -15.73 -88.93
C GLY A 91 -77.43 -16.07 -90.09
N ALA A 92 -77.45 -17.32 -90.57
CA ALA A 92 -78.39 -17.80 -91.57
C ALA A 92 -79.69 -18.35 -90.97
N ASP A 93 -79.59 -18.99 -89.80
CA ASP A 93 -80.71 -19.52 -89.02
C ASP A 93 -80.43 -19.33 -87.53
N HIS A 94 -81.09 -18.36 -86.91
CA HIS A 94 -80.89 -18.02 -85.50
C HIS A 94 -81.38 -19.10 -84.52
N SER A 95 -82.04 -20.16 -85.01
CA SER A 95 -82.40 -21.34 -84.20
C SER A 95 -81.29 -22.41 -84.18
N ALA A 96 -80.34 -22.35 -85.12
CA ALA A 96 -79.21 -23.29 -85.21
C ALA A 96 -77.98 -22.75 -84.45
N SER A 97 -77.48 -23.53 -83.49
CA SER A 97 -76.31 -23.15 -82.69
C SER A 97 -75.40 -24.34 -82.40
N GLY A 98 -74.12 -24.03 -82.19
CA GLY A 98 -73.11 -24.98 -81.73
C GLY A 98 -72.47 -24.41 -80.47
N SER A 99 -72.18 -25.27 -79.50
CA SER A 99 -71.58 -24.84 -78.23
C SER A 99 -70.30 -25.61 -77.93
N ALA A 100 -69.37 -24.95 -77.26
CA ALA A 100 -68.22 -25.59 -76.64
C ALA A 100 -68.13 -25.19 -75.17
N THR A 101 -67.65 -26.11 -74.33
CA THR A 101 -67.45 -25.83 -72.90
C THR A 101 -65.99 -25.53 -72.60
N ILE A 102 -65.76 -24.58 -71.70
CA ILE A 102 -64.47 -24.07 -71.29
C ILE A 102 -64.37 -24.21 -69.79
N LYS A 103 -63.50 -25.11 -69.33
CA LYS A 103 -63.18 -25.19 -67.92
C LYS A 103 -62.12 -24.12 -67.58
N VAL A 104 -62.53 -23.05 -66.89
CA VAL A 104 -61.61 -22.02 -66.39
C VAL A 104 -60.89 -22.57 -65.15
N LEU A 105 -59.56 -22.57 -65.20
CA LEU A 105 -58.67 -23.11 -64.17
C LEU A 105 -57.97 -21.98 -63.42
N ASN A 106 -57.56 -22.26 -62.17
CA ASN A 106 -56.75 -21.33 -61.38
C ASN A 106 -55.45 -20.94 -62.12
N PRO A 107 -54.92 -19.70 -61.92
CA PRO A 107 -53.68 -19.26 -62.57
C PRO A 107 -52.47 -20.11 -62.17
N LEU A 108 -51.41 -20.07 -62.97
CA LEU A 108 -50.15 -20.74 -62.62
C LEU A 108 -49.59 -20.18 -61.33
N LEU A 109 -49.19 -21.11 -60.46
CA LEU A 109 -48.81 -20.84 -59.10
C LEU A 109 -47.28 -20.91 -58.98
N ALA A 110 -46.66 -19.87 -58.43
CA ALA A 110 -45.23 -19.88 -58.14
C ALA A 110 -44.93 -19.22 -56.80
N VAL A 111 -44.07 -19.87 -56.01
CA VAL A 111 -43.52 -19.30 -54.78
C VAL A 111 -42.16 -18.72 -55.09
N GLN A 112 -41.99 -17.43 -54.85
CA GLN A 112 -40.72 -16.73 -55.08
C GLN A 112 -39.85 -16.78 -53.85
N SER A 113 -40.39 -16.38 -52.70
CA SER A 113 -39.69 -16.33 -51.42
C SER A 113 -40.60 -16.63 -50.24
N VAL A 114 -39.99 -16.96 -49.12
CA VAL A 114 -40.64 -17.15 -47.82
C VAL A 114 -39.78 -16.52 -46.74
N SER A 115 -40.42 -15.82 -45.80
CA SER A 115 -39.74 -15.17 -44.69
C SER A 115 -40.48 -15.42 -43.37
N PRO A 116 -39.79 -15.88 -42.32
CA PRO A 116 -38.40 -16.34 -42.30
C PRO A 116 -38.22 -17.66 -43.09
N SER A 117 -36.99 -17.94 -43.54
CA SER A 117 -36.64 -19.22 -44.20
C SER A 117 -36.22 -20.32 -43.21
N GLN A 118 -36.27 -20.02 -41.91
CA GLN A 118 -35.96 -20.92 -40.81
C GLN A 118 -37.07 -20.83 -39.76
N ILE A 119 -37.38 -21.95 -39.14
CA ILE A 119 -38.38 -22.06 -38.06
C ILE A 119 -37.86 -22.97 -36.96
N ASN A 120 -38.33 -22.76 -35.74
CA ASN A 120 -37.96 -23.59 -34.59
C ASN A 120 -38.88 -24.79 -34.41
N ILE A 121 -38.30 -25.93 -34.04
CA ILE A 121 -39.07 -27.09 -33.63
C ILE A 121 -39.92 -26.76 -32.40
N ASN A 122 -41.18 -27.22 -32.41
CA ASN A 122 -42.18 -27.09 -31.34
C ASN A 122 -42.54 -25.66 -30.91
N LEU A 123 -42.02 -24.63 -31.58
CA LEU A 123 -42.42 -23.23 -31.37
C LEU A 123 -43.40 -22.79 -32.46
N PRO A 124 -44.39 -21.94 -32.12
CA PRO A 124 -45.25 -21.33 -33.11
C PRO A 124 -44.44 -20.41 -34.02
N PHE A 125 -44.67 -20.50 -35.32
CA PHE A 125 -44.06 -19.61 -36.30
C PHE A 125 -45.12 -18.94 -37.16
N GLN A 126 -44.76 -17.78 -37.72
CA GLN A 126 -45.51 -17.12 -38.79
C GLN A 126 -44.60 -16.99 -40.01
N LEU A 127 -45.11 -17.36 -41.18
CA LEU A 127 -44.42 -17.20 -42.46
C LEU A 127 -45.17 -16.20 -43.33
N VAL A 128 -44.42 -15.34 -44.02
CA VAL A 128 -44.90 -14.56 -45.14
C VAL A 128 -44.41 -15.24 -46.42
N VAL A 129 -45.34 -15.71 -47.24
CA VAL A 129 -45.05 -16.36 -48.52
C VAL A 129 -45.31 -15.36 -49.64
N THR A 130 -44.30 -15.06 -50.44
CA THR A 130 -44.39 -14.13 -51.57
C THR A 130 -44.25 -14.89 -52.88
N GLY A 131 -45.12 -14.59 -53.85
CA GLY A 131 -45.20 -15.34 -55.09
C GLY A 131 -46.14 -14.71 -56.10
N THR A 132 -46.68 -15.52 -57.00
CA THR A 132 -47.64 -15.11 -58.04
C THR A 132 -48.73 -16.15 -58.22
N GLY A 133 -49.92 -15.71 -58.60
CA GLY A 133 -51.05 -16.60 -58.89
C GLY A 133 -51.77 -17.10 -57.63
N PHE A 134 -51.61 -16.42 -56.49
CA PHE A 134 -52.40 -16.71 -55.30
C PHE A 134 -53.84 -16.24 -55.47
N VAL A 135 -54.78 -16.96 -54.89
CA VAL A 135 -56.21 -16.69 -54.88
C VAL A 135 -56.73 -16.83 -53.45
N PRO A 136 -57.95 -16.33 -53.12
CA PRO A 136 -58.47 -16.42 -51.76
C PRO A 136 -58.56 -17.84 -51.18
N SER A 137 -58.64 -18.87 -52.03
CA SER A 137 -58.64 -20.29 -51.65
C SER A 137 -57.24 -20.93 -51.58
N SER A 138 -56.16 -20.17 -51.78
CA SER A 138 -54.79 -20.69 -51.68
C SER A 138 -54.49 -21.17 -50.25
N GLN A 139 -53.96 -22.38 -50.12
CA GLN A 139 -53.44 -22.92 -48.87
C GLN A 139 -51.94 -23.17 -48.97
N VAL A 140 -51.20 -22.77 -47.93
CA VAL A 140 -49.78 -23.11 -47.79
C VAL A 140 -49.68 -24.49 -47.16
N ALA A 141 -48.92 -25.40 -47.76
CA ALA A 141 -48.56 -26.68 -47.19
C ALA A 141 -47.07 -26.70 -46.83
N LEU A 142 -46.75 -27.26 -45.66
CA LEU A 142 -45.37 -27.48 -45.20
C LEU A 142 -45.17 -28.99 -45.00
N ALA A 143 -44.24 -29.58 -45.75
CA ALA A 143 -44.01 -31.02 -45.81
C ALA A 143 -45.31 -31.84 -46.07
N GLY A 144 -46.22 -31.29 -46.87
CA GLY A 144 -47.50 -31.92 -47.22
C GLY A 144 -48.67 -31.63 -46.29
N THR A 145 -48.45 -30.99 -45.12
CA THR A 145 -49.53 -30.62 -44.18
C THR A 145 -49.92 -29.16 -44.36
N PHE A 146 -51.21 -28.88 -44.48
CA PHE A 146 -51.71 -27.50 -44.61
C PHE A 146 -51.52 -26.69 -43.32
N LEU A 147 -50.99 -25.48 -43.48
CA LEU A 147 -50.85 -24.49 -42.42
C LEU A 147 -52.09 -23.59 -42.36
N ASN A 148 -52.30 -22.94 -41.22
CA ASN A 148 -53.35 -21.94 -41.10
C ASN A 148 -53.00 -20.74 -41.99
N THR A 149 -53.65 -20.63 -43.15
CA THR A 149 -53.27 -19.72 -44.23
C THR A 149 -54.28 -18.59 -44.37
N SER A 150 -53.79 -17.36 -44.40
CA SER A 150 -54.53 -16.14 -44.70
C SER A 150 -54.09 -15.58 -46.05
N PHE A 151 -55.04 -15.39 -46.95
CA PHE A 151 -54.81 -14.67 -48.19
C PHE A 151 -54.61 -13.18 -47.92
N VAL A 152 -53.50 -12.62 -48.39
CA VAL A 152 -53.24 -11.16 -48.29
C VAL A 152 -53.48 -10.49 -49.63
N SER A 153 -52.91 -11.05 -50.70
CA SER A 153 -53.09 -10.58 -52.08
C SER A 153 -52.72 -11.67 -53.07
N SER A 154 -52.90 -11.41 -54.37
CA SER A 154 -52.53 -12.35 -55.44
C SER A 154 -51.03 -12.67 -55.50
N THR A 155 -50.20 -11.97 -54.71
CA THR A 155 -48.76 -12.17 -54.61
C THR A 155 -48.25 -12.42 -53.19
N GLN A 156 -49.13 -12.41 -52.17
CA GLN A 156 -48.72 -12.65 -50.79
C GLN A 156 -49.74 -13.47 -49.99
N LEU A 157 -49.24 -14.45 -49.24
CA LEU A 157 -49.96 -15.17 -48.20
C LEU A 157 -49.25 -15.00 -46.86
N LYS A 158 -50.00 -15.08 -45.77
CA LYS A 158 -49.46 -15.28 -44.42
C LYS A 158 -49.93 -16.62 -43.91
N CYS A 159 -49.07 -17.37 -43.23
CA CYS A 159 -49.51 -18.57 -42.54
C CYS A 159 -48.86 -18.73 -41.18
N THR A 160 -49.53 -19.46 -40.30
CA THR A 160 -49.00 -19.83 -38.98
C THR A 160 -49.04 -21.33 -38.79
N GLY A 161 -48.14 -21.84 -37.96
CA GLY A 161 -48.08 -23.26 -37.62
C GLY A 161 -47.04 -23.59 -36.57
N THR A 162 -46.87 -24.89 -36.34
CA THR A 162 -45.82 -25.50 -35.52
C THR A 162 -45.25 -26.69 -36.30
N THR A 163 -44.07 -27.17 -35.93
CA THR A 163 -43.48 -28.37 -36.53
C THR A 163 -42.77 -29.21 -35.48
N SER A 164 -42.85 -30.53 -35.59
CA SER A 164 -42.12 -31.50 -34.76
C SER A 164 -41.02 -32.22 -35.54
N ALA A 165 -40.71 -31.76 -36.77
CA ALA A 165 -39.66 -32.34 -37.59
C ALA A 165 -38.27 -32.20 -36.94
N ALA A 166 -37.39 -33.18 -37.15
CA ALA A 166 -36.09 -33.22 -36.50
C ALA A 166 -35.23 -31.98 -36.84
N PRO A 167 -34.43 -31.45 -35.89
CA PRO A 167 -33.52 -30.34 -36.15
C PRO A 167 -32.58 -30.61 -37.34
N GLY A 168 -32.34 -29.60 -38.17
CA GLY A 168 -31.56 -29.72 -39.42
C GLY A 168 -32.37 -30.23 -40.62
N SER A 169 -33.60 -30.70 -40.40
CA SER A 169 -34.49 -31.09 -41.50
C SER A 169 -34.79 -29.89 -42.40
N THR A 170 -34.92 -30.17 -43.70
CA THR A 170 -35.41 -29.20 -44.68
C THR A 170 -36.82 -29.59 -45.10
N LEU A 171 -37.80 -28.76 -44.75
CA LEU A 171 -39.19 -28.95 -45.10
C LEU A 171 -39.52 -28.21 -46.39
N ALA A 172 -40.10 -28.92 -47.34
CA ALA A 172 -40.60 -28.30 -48.56
C ALA A 172 -41.91 -27.56 -48.26
N LEU A 173 -41.91 -26.25 -48.50
CA LEU A 173 -43.10 -25.40 -48.51
C LEU A 173 -43.61 -25.28 -49.93
N THR A 174 -44.88 -25.59 -50.13
CA THR A 174 -45.61 -25.39 -51.38
C THR A 174 -46.89 -24.61 -51.10
N VAL A 175 -47.42 -23.97 -52.13
CA VAL A 175 -48.77 -23.41 -52.10
C VAL A 175 -49.63 -24.27 -53.03
N VAL A 176 -50.89 -24.45 -52.66
CA VAL A 176 -51.89 -25.13 -53.49
C VAL A 176 -53.08 -24.19 -53.65
N ASN A 177 -53.50 -23.93 -54.88
CA ASN A 177 -54.79 -23.33 -55.13
C ASN A 177 -55.83 -24.45 -55.14
N LEU A 178 -56.68 -24.54 -54.12
CA LEU A 178 -57.76 -25.52 -54.09
C LEU A 178 -58.66 -25.35 -55.32
N ASP A 179 -59.23 -26.48 -55.79
CA ASP A 179 -59.95 -26.62 -57.06
C ASP A 179 -60.75 -25.37 -57.52
N PRO A 180 -60.77 -25.07 -58.83
CA PRO A 180 -60.53 -26.01 -59.93
C PRO A 180 -59.14 -25.90 -60.56
N GLY A 181 -58.44 -27.04 -60.57
CA GLY A 181 -57.20 -27.22 -61.34
C GLY A 181 -55.93 -27.40 -60.50
N GLY A 182 -56.02 -27.27 -59.17
CA GLY A 182 -55.01 -27.71 -58.21
C GLY A 182 -53.53 -27.53 -58.53
N PRO A 183 -53.04 -26.43 -59.17
CA PRO A 183 -51.61 -26.32 -59.42
C PRO A 183 -50.90 -26.20 -58.07
N VAL A 184 -49.95 -27.11 -57.82
CA VAL A 184 -49.00 -27.01 -56.71
C VAL A 184 -47.84 -26.15 -57.20
N SER A 185 -47.42 -25.19 -56.38
CA SER A 185 -46.28 -24.34 -56.72
C SER A 185 -44.98 -25.15 -56.80
N ASN A 186 -43.93 -24.54 -57.35
CA ASN A 186 -42.56 -24.94 -57.01
C ASN A 186 -42.36 -24.89 -55.48
N SER A 187 -41.45 -25.72 -54.95
CA SER A 187 -41.15 -25.72 -53.51
C SER A 187 -40.15 -24.63 -53.11
N ARG A 188 -40.23 -24.22 -51.84
CA ARG A 188 -39.18 -23.49 -51.13
C ARG A 188 -38.80 -24.24 -49.86
N ASN A 189 -37.52 -24.24 -49.55
CA ASN A 189 -36.98 -24.94 -48.40
C ASN A 189 -37.10 -24.06 -47.16
N ILE A 190 -37.70 -24.64 -46.11
CA ILE A 190 -37.68 -24.10 -44.75
C ILE A 190 -36.80 -25.01 -43.91
N THR A 191 -35.75 -24.47 -43.28
CA THR A 191 -34.90 -25.25 -42.38
C THR A 191 -35.47 -25.25 -40.97
N VAL A 192 -35.51 -26.41 -40.34
CA VAL A 192 -35.95 -26.56 -38.94
C VAL A 192 -34.75 -26.43 -38.01
N LEU A 193 -34.76 -25.42 -37.15
CA LEU A 193 -33.79 -25.23 -36.08
C LEU A 193 -34.17 -26.10 -34.87
N GLY A 194 -33.17 -26.46 -34.06
CA GLY A 194 -33.40 -27.14 -32.79
C GLY A 194 -34.10 -26.26 -31.75
N PRO A 195 -34.34 -26.76 -30.53
CA PRO A 195 -34.78 -25.90 -29.43
C PRO A 195 -33.82 -24.73 -29.24
N ILE A 196 -34.35 -23.55 -28.96
CA ILE A 196 -33.55 -22.36 -28.67
C ILE A 196 -32.70 -22.67 -27.44
N SER A 197 -31.39 -22.41 -27.54
CA SER A 197 -30.49 -22.54 -26.41
C SER A 197 -29.75 -21.25 -26.18
N VAL A 198 -29.74 -20.82 -24.92
CA VAL A 198 -29.04 -19.63 -24.47
C VAL A 198 -27.93 -20.08 -23.53
N THR A 199 -26.70 -19.68 -23.81
CA THR A 199 -25.57 -19.86 -22.90
C THR A 199 -25.10 -18.52 -22.39
N LEU A 200 -24.63 -18.48 -21.14
CA LEU A 200 -24.14 -17.28 -20.47
C LEU A 200 -22.66 -17.47 -20.13
N SER A 201 -21.86 -16.42 -20.32
CA SER A 201 -20.42 -16.39 -20.01
C SER A 201 -20.10 -15.16 -19.17
N PRO A 202 -19.36 -15.28 -18.06
CA PRO A 202 -18.87 -16.54 -17.45
C PRO A 202 -20.01 -17.40 -16.92
N SER A 203 -19.93 -18.72 -17.15
CA SER A 203 -20.94 -19.70 -16.69
C SER A 203 -20.73 -20.18 -15.26
N THR A 204 -19.62 -19.79 -14.63
CA THR A 204 -19.27 -20.08 -13.24
C THR A 204 -19.59 -18.86 -12.38
N THR A 205 -19.97 -19.08 -11.11
CA THR A 205 -20.23 -18.02 -10.12
C THR A 205 -19.07 -17.03 -10.04
N PRO A 206 -19.22 -15.79 -10.54
CA PRO A 206 -18.20 -14.78 -10.34
C PRO A 206 -18.26 -14.26 -8.90
N THR A 207 -17.09 -13.92 -8.36
CA THR A 207 -16.95 -13.31 -7.04
C THR A 207 -16.61 -11.84 -7.20
N LEU A 208 -17.37 -10.95 -6.57
CA LEU A 208 -17.26 -9.50 -6.75
C LEU A 208 -17.44 -8.77 -5.41
N HIS A 209 -16.67 -7.73 -5.16
CA HIS A 209 -16.94 -6.82 -4.03
C HIS A 209 -18.17 -5.94 -4.34
N ALA A 210 -18.99 -5.67 -3.33
CA ALA A 210 -20.12 -4.75 -3.45
C ALA A 210 -19.69 -3.41 -4.10
N GLY A 211 -20.53 -2.89 -5.01
CA GLY A 211 -20.23 -1.73 -5.87
C GLY A 211 -19.36 -2.02 -7.10
N GLY A 212 -18.81 -3.22 -7.25
CA GLY A 212 -18.06 -3.63 -8.44
C GLY A 212 -18.94 -3.88 -9.67
N SER A 213 -18.33 -4.30 -10.78
CA SER A 213 -19.07 -4.68 -11.99
C SER A 213 -18.51 -5.93 -12.66
N GLN A 214 -19.36 -6.68 -13.36
CA GLN A 214 -19.02 -7.88 -14.12
C GLN A 214 -19.70 -7.85 -15.48
N GLN A 215 -18.92 -8.02 -16.54
CA GLN A 215 -19.47 -8.21 -17.88
C GLN A 215 -19.96 -9.64 -18.06
N PHE A 216 -21.22 -9.80 -18.44
CA PHE A 216 -21.78 -11.05 -18.93
C PHE A 216 -22.01 -10.98 -20.43
N ALA A 217 -21.86 -12.11 -21.10
CA ALA A 217 -22.15 -12.29 -22.51
C ALA A 217 -23.14 -13.44 -22.69
N ALA A 218 -24.14 -13.23 -23.54
CA ALA A 218 -25.11 -14.26 -23.92
C ALA A 218 -24.84 -14.73 -25.35
N SER A 219 -24.92 -16.03 -25.57
CA SER A 219 -24.89 -16.64 -26.90
C SER A 219 -26.20 -17.38 -27.14
N VAL A 220 -27.01 -16.88 -28.07
CA VAL A 220 -28.25 -17.51 -28.50
C VAL A 220 -27.98 -18.37 -29.73
N ARG A 221 -28.29 -19.66 -29.64
CA ARG A 221 -28.25 -20.61 -30.75
C ARG A 221 -29.66 -21.07 -31.10
N ASN A 222 -29.80 -21.50 -32.36
CA ASN A 222 -31.06 -21.99 -32.91
C ASN A 222 -32.20 -20.96 -32.79
N ALA A 223 -31.96 -19.66 -32.96
CA ALA A 223 -33.01 -18.65 -32.96
C ALA A 223 -32.89 -17.78 -34.22
N VAL A 224 -34.03 -17.27 -34.70
CA VAL A 224 -34.09 -16.32 -35.81
C VAL A 224 -33.76 -14.92 -35.28
N ASP A 225 -34.32 -14.55 -34.13
CA ASP A 225 -33.95 -13.36 -33.38
C ASP A 225 -33.00 -13.75 -32.23
N LYS A 226 -31.76 -13.25 -32.29
CA LYS A 226 -30.72 -13.53 -31.27
C LYS A 226 -30.67 -12.50 -30.15
N SER A 227 -31.62 -11.56 -30.11
CA SER A 227 -31.72 -10.60 -29.02
C SER A 227 -32.11 -11.28 -27.71
N VAL A 228 -31.70 -10.68 -26.59
CA VAL A 228 -31.90 -11.20 -25.24
C VAL A 228 -32.48 -10.16 -24.31
N ARG A 229 -33.09 -10.61 -23.22
CA ARG A 229 -33.44 -9.78 -22.06
C ARG A 229 -32.65 -10.22 -20.84
N TRP A 230 -32.12 -9.24 -20.12
CA TRP A 230 -31.34 -9.43 -18.90
C TRP A 230 -32.17 -9.14 -17.66
N TYR A 231 -31.91 -9.91 -16.61
CA TYR A 231 -32.61 -9.83 -15.34
C TYR A 231 -31.60 -10.00 -14.19
N VAL A 232 -31.91 -9.41 -13.04
CA VAL A 232 -31.28 -9.73 -11.75
C VAL A 232 -32.39 -10.16 -10.79
N ASN A 233 -32.25 -11.33 -10.18
CA ASN A 233 -33.24 -11.94 -9.29
C ASN A 233 -34.67 -11.98 -9.90
N GLY A 234 -34.75 -12.14 -11.22
CA GLY A 234 -36.02 -12.18 -11.96
C GLY A 234 -36.62 -10.80 -12.31
N VAL A 235 -35.99 -9.70 -11.88
CA VAL A 235 -36.41 -8.33 -12.22
C VAL A 235 -35.68 -7.89 -13.50
N PRO A 236 -36.40 -7.47 -14.57
CA PRO A 236 -35.77 -6.94 -15.79
C PRO A 236 -34.86 -5.75 -15.45
N GLY A 237 -33.58 -5.84 -15.82
CA GLY A 237 -32.59 -4.80 -15.50
C GLY A 237 -32.15 -4.71 -14.03
N GLY A 238 -32.78 -5.47 -13.12
CA GLY A 238 -32.43 -5.56 -11.70
C GLY A 238 -33.07 -4.52 -10.78
N ASP A 239 -32.51 -4.39 -9.56
CA ASP A 239 -33.02 -3.52 -8.50
C ASP A 239 -31.87 -2.94 -7.63
N GLY A 240 -32.19 -2.06 -6.67
CA GLY A 240 -31.18 -1.45 -5.80
C GLY A 240 -30.58 -2.38 -4.74
N THR A 241 -31.20 -3.52 -4.45
CA THR A 241 -30.82 -4.46 -3.38
C THR A 241 -29.85 -5.52 -3.91
N HIS A 242 -30.09 -6.04 -5.10
CA HIS A 242 -29.34 -7.11 -5.76
C HIS A 242 -28.45 -6.60 -6.89
N GLY A 243 -28.56 -5.32 -7.27
CA GLY A 243 -27.80 -4.69 -8.34
C GLY A 243 -28.56 -4.64 -9.66
N ALA A 244 -27.97 -3.94 -10.62
CA ALA A 244 -28.56 -3.67 -11.92
C ALA A 244 -27.75 -4.31 -13.05
N ILE A 245 -28.41 -4.65 -14.16
CA ILE A 245 -27.75 -5.14 -15.38
C ILE A 245 -28.27 -4.40 -16.60
N ASP A 246 -27.36 -3.92 -17.44
CA ASP A 246 -27.75 -3.20 -18.64
C ASP A 246 -28.06 -4.13 -19.83
N SER A 247 -28.50 -3.54 -20.95
CA SER A 247 -28.82 -4.31 -22.16
C SER A 247 -27.60 -4.97 -22.83
N THR A 248 -26.38 -4.55 -22.49
CA THR A 248 -25.13 -5.14 -22.99
C THR A 248 -24.64 -6.29 -22.12
N GLY A 249 -25.28 -6.53 -20.97
CA GLY A 249 -24.90 -7.56 -20.00
C GLY A 249 -23.89 -7.08 -18.96
N LEU A 250 -23.64 -5.78 -18.84
CA LEU A 250 -22.81 -5.24 -17.77
C LEU A 250 -23.64 -5.20 -16.47
N TYR A 251 -23.31 -6.10 -15.55
CA TYR A 251 -23.90 -6.13 -14.21
C TYR A 251 -23.11 -5.22 -13.28
N GLN A 252 -23.81 -4.40 -12.50
CA GLN A 252 -23.28 -3.56 -11.43
C GLN A 252 -23.84 -4.03 -10.09
N ALA A 253 -22.94 -4.44 -9.19
CA ALA A 253 -23.29 -4.91 -7.87
C ALA A 253 -23.89 -3.78 -7.01
N PRO A 254 -24.80 -4.11 -6.08
CA PRO A 254 -25.31 -3.15 -5.11
C PRO A 254 -24.19 -2.65 -4.19
N ALA A 255 -24.39 -1.48 -3.57
CA ALA A 255 -23.39 -0.87 -2.68
C ALA A 255 -23.18 -1.66 -1.37
N ASN A 256 -24.19 -2.42 -0.95
CA ASN A 256 -24.15 -3.28 0.25
C ASN A 256 -24.43 -4.72 -0.15
N VAL A 257 -23.88 -5.67 0.61
CA VAL A 257 -24.14 -7.09 0.38
C VAL A 257 -25.58 -7.43 0.84
N PRO A 258 -26.45 -7.92 -0.06
CA PRO A 258 -27.80 -8.38 0.30
C PRO A 258 -27.77 -9.66 1.16
N THR A 259 -28.88 -9.98 1.81
CA THR A 259 -29.02 -11.19 2.64
C THR A 259 -28.94 -12.49 1.84
N ASP A 260 -29.34 -12.45 0.58
CA ASP A 260 -29.34 -13.54 -0.38
C ASP A 260 -28.51 -13.19 -1.61
N ALA A 261 -27.91 -14.20 -2.24
CA ALA A 261 -26.97 -14.00 -3.35
C ALA A 261 -27.71 -13.54 -4.63
N PRO A 262 -27.23 -12.50 -5.33
CA PRO A 262 -27.81 -12.10 -6.60
C PRO A 262 -27.72 -13.20 -7.65
N ILE A 263 -28.74 -13.30 -8.50
CA ILE A 263 -28.81 -14.21 -9.63
C ILE A 263 -28.98 -13.38 -10.89
N VAL A 264 -27.94 -13.36 -11.73
CA VAL A 264 -28.04 -12.76 -13.07
C VAL A 264 -28.61 -13.81 -14.01
N SER A 265 -29.68 -13.46 -14.72
CA SER A 265 -30.27 -14.34 -15.72
C SER A 265 -30.51 -13.63 -17.05
N VAL A 266 -30.51 -14.42 -18.11
CA VAL A 266 -30.73 -13.97 -19.48
C VAL A 266 -31.67 -14.92 -20.18
N ALA A 267 -32.61 -14.37 -20.96
CA ALA A 267 -33.57 -15.14 -21.74
C ALA A 267 -33.61 -14.65 -23.19
N SER A 268 -33.91 -15.56 -24.13
CA SER A 268 -34.17 -15.20 -25.53
C SER A 268 -35.43 -14.34 -25.64
N VAL A 269 -35.44 -13.36 -26.53
CA VAL A 269 -36.67 -12.59 -26.84
C VAL A 269 -37.69 -13.44 -27.60
N GLU A 270 -37.23 -14.42 -28.38
CA GLU A 270 -38.07 -15.31 -29.18
C GLU A 270 -38.73 -16.43 -28.35
N ASP A 271 -38.09 -16.85 -27.25
CA ASP A 271 -38.65 -17.78 -26.25
C ASP A 271 -38.12 -17.45 -24.85
N LEU A 272 -38.97 -16.83 -24.02
CA LEU A 272 -38.59 -16.42 -22.67
C LEU A 272 -38.38 -17.60 -21.71
N ALA A 273 -38.80 -18.82 -22.08
CA ALA A 273 -38.48 -20.03 -21.32
C ALA A 273 -37.06 -20.53 -21.59
N ALA A 274 -36.48 -20.16 -22.74
CA ALA A 274 -35.10 -20.48 -23.10
C ALA A 274 -34.15 -19.42 -22.52
N GLY A 275 -33.51 -19.76 -21.39
CA GLY A 275 -32.59 -18.87 -20.71
C GLY A 275 -31.45 -19.58 -19.98
N ALA A 276 -30.53 -18.78 -19.46
CA ALA A 276 -29.45 -19.21 -18.58
C ALA A 276 -29.38 -18.28 -17.38
N ASN A 277 -28.87 -18.78 -16.26
CA ASN A 277 -28.65 -17.99 -15.06
C ASN A 277 -27.33 -18.36 -14.40
N VAL A 278 -26.80 -17.43 -13.61
CA VAL A 278 -25.63 -17.63 -12.79
C VAL A 278 -25.80 -16.83 -11.49
N THR A 279 -25.43 -17.44 -10.37
CA THR A 279 -25.36 -16.74 -9.09
C THR A 279 -24.08 -15.88 -9.05
N VAL A 280 -24.15 -14.69 -8.45
CA VAL A 280 -22.99 -13.84 -8.17
C VAL A 280 -22.69 -13.91 -6.68
N ALA A 281 -21.45 -14.25 -6.32
CA ALA A 281 -21.00 -14.22 -4.94
C ALA A 281 -20.52 -12.80 -4.60
N LEU A 282 -21.21 -12.12 -3.68
CA LEU A 282 -20.83 -10.79 -3.24
C LEU A 282 -19.99 -10.82 -1.97
N LEU A 283 -18.89 -10.07 -2.01
CA LEU A 283 -18.01 -9.78 -0.88
C LEU A 283 -18.32 -8.38 -0.33
N ASN A 284 -18.09 -8.17 0.97
CA ASN A 284 -18.17 -6.84 1.57
C ASN A 284 -17.30 -5.84 0.81
N PRO A 285 -17.70 -4.55 0.69
CA PRO A 285 -16.91 -3.56 -0.03
C PRO A 285 -15.49 -3.45 0.57
N LEU A 286 -14.52 -3.03 -0.23
CA LEU A 286 -13.17 -2.77 0.28
C LEU A 286 -13.20 -1.47 1.11
N PRO A 287 -12.86 -1.51 2.41
CA PRO A 287 -12.90 -0.32 3.24
C PRO A 287 -11.72 0.60 2.88
N VAL A 288 -11.96 1.90 2.84
CA VAL A 288 -10.93 2.93 2.60
C VAL A 288 -11.11 4.04 3.62
N ILE A 289 -10.04 4.42 4.31
CA ILE A 289 -10.02 5.57 5.21
C ILE A 289 -9.54 6.78 4.42
N ALA A 290 -10.35 7.83 4.39
CA ALA A 290 -10.00 9.12 3.81
C ALA A 290 -9.39 10.07 4.86
N ALA A 291 -9.95 10.10 6.08
CA ALA A 291 -9.46 10.95 7.17
C ALA A 291 -9.86 10.41 8.54
N VAL A 292 -9.05 10.73 9.56
CA VAL A 292 -9.37 10.46 10.97
C VAL A 292 -9.23 11.75 11.77
N THR A 293 -10.25 12.07 12.57
CA THR A 293 -10.31 13.33 13.33
C THR A 293 -10.82 13.09 14.76
N PRO A 294 -10.22 13.71 15.80
CA PRO A 294 -9.03 14.55 15.76
C PRO A 294 -7.74 13.74 15.55
N SER A 295 -6.70 14.40 15.03
CA SER A 295 -5.31 13.92 15.01
C SER A 295 -4.42 15.15 15.29
N PRO A 296 -3.66 15.20 16.40
CA PRO A 296 -3.46 14.12 17.37
C PRO A 296 -4.67 13.90 18.30
N VAL A 297 -4.73 12.72 18.93
CA VAL A 297 -5.55 12.44 20.13
C VAL A 297 -4.71 12.61 21.39
N ASN A 298 -5.36 12.97 22.50
CA ASN A 298 -4.69 13.10 23.79
C ASN A 298 -4.47 11.72 24.43
N TYR A 299 -3.42 11.57 25.25
CA TYR A 299 -3.27 10.41 26.14
C TYR A 299 -4.50 10.25 27.06
N GLY A 300 -4.83 9.00 27.38
CA GLY A 300 -6.05 8.63 28.08
C GLY A 300 -7.22 8.41 27.11
N ASN A 301 -8.44 8.59 27.61
CA ASN A 301 -9.66 8.32 26.84
C ASN A 301 -9.79 9.32 25.66
N PHE A 302 -10.12 8.81 24.47
CA PHE A 302 -10.38 9.63 23.30
C PHE A 302 -11.58 9.11 22.49
N THR A 303 -12.08 9.96 21.60
CA THR A 303 -13.04 9.60 20.55
C THR A 303 -12.51 10.11 19.21
N ILE A 304 -12.54 9.25 18.19
CA ILE A 304 -12.22 9.61 16.82
C ILE A 304 -13.42 9.39 15.90
N THR A 305 -13.50 10.21 14.86
CA THR A 305 -14.37 10.06 13.70
C THR A 305 -13.51 9.71 12.49
N ILE A 306 -13.81 8.57 11.88
CA ILE A 306 -13.15 8.01 10.71
C ILE A 306 -14.08 8.24 9.52
N ASN A 307 -13.65 9.07 8.58
CA ASN A 307 -14.37 9.32 7.33
C ASN A 307 -13.72 8.49 6.20
N GLY A 308 -14.53 7.93 5.32
CA GLY A 308 -14.06 7.04 4.28
C GLY A 308 -15.17 6.47 3.41
N SER A 309 -14.97 5.27 2.92
CA SER A 309 -15.94 4.55 2.09
C SER A 309 -15.82 3.04 2.28
N GLY A 310 -16.88 2.31 1.96
CA GLY A 310 -16.87 0.84 1.97
C GLY A 310 -16.82 0.25 3.38
N PHE A 311 -17.31 0.95 4.41
CA PHE A 311 -17.42 0.40 5.75
C PHE A 311 -18.65 -0.50 5.87
N ALA A 312 -18.43 -1.80 6.04
CA ALA A 312 -19.52 -2.77 6.14
C ALA A 312 -20.16 -2.77 7.54
N SER A 313 -21.37 -3.31 7.64
CA SER A 313 -21.96 -3.61 8.95
C SER A 313 -21.08 -4.59 9.73
N GLY A 314 -20.83 -4.31 11.01
CA GLY A 314 -19.90 -5.09 11.84
C GLY A 314 -18.42 -4.80 11.59
N ALA A 315 -18.08 -3.73 10.84
CA ALA A 315 -16.70 -3.27 10.70
C ALA A 315 -16.06 -3.01 12.08
N GLN A 316 -14.80 -3.43 12.23
CA GLN A 316 -13.99 -3.21 13.42
C GLN A 316 -12.98 -2.11 13.17
N VAL A 317 -12.72 -1.29 14.18
CA VAL A 317 -11.68 -0.25 14.14
C VAL A 317 -10.52 -0.69 15.02
N MET A 318 -9.31 -0.69 14.47
CA MET A 318 -8.08 -0.96 15.20
C MET A 318 -7.30 0.35 15.37
N PHE A 319 -6.76 0.58 16.57
CA PHE A 319 -5.83 1.65 16.91
C PHE A 319 -4.52 0.98 17.34
N GLY A 320 -3.58 0.88 16.41
CA GLY A 320 -2.45 -0.03 16.53
C GLY A 320 -2.95 -1.47 16.59
N ALA A 321 -2.52 -2.24 17.59
CA ALA A 321 -3.01 -3.59 17.85
C ALA A 321 -4.30 -3.65 18.69
N THR A 322 -4.79 -2.51 19.19
CA THR A 322 -5.92 -2.46 20.13
C THR A 322 -7.23 -2.18 19.40
N ALA A 323 -8.25 -3.02 19.63
CA ALA A 323 -9.59 -2.78 19.09
C ALA A 323 -10.24 -1.61 19.81
N LEU A 324 -10.78 -0.65 19.04
CA LEU A 324 -11.60 0.42 19.57
C LEU A 324 -13.06 -0.04 19.73
N THR A 325 -13.78 0.60 20.63
CA THR A 325 -15.22 0.43 20.72
C THR A 325 -15.89 1.25 19.61
N VAL A 326 -16.53 0.55 18.68
CA VAL A 326 -17.25 1.18 17.55
C VAL A 326 -18.58 1.75 18.05
N GLY A 327 -18.81 3.02 17.78
CA GLY A 327 -20.04 3.76 18.03
C GLY A 327 -20.94 3.76 16.79
N ALA A 328 -21.31 4.95 16.31
CA ALA A 328 -22.13 5.09 15.11
C ALA A 328 -21.31 4.69 13.88
N SER A 329 -21.87 3.82 13.03
CA SER A 329 -21.23 3.32 11.81
C SER A 329 -22.18 3.41 10.62
N SER A 330 -21.64 3.80 9.48
CA SER A 330 -22.29 3.89 8.17
C SER A 330 -21.27 3.55 7.09
N ALA A 331 -21.71 3.39 5.83
CA ALA A 331 -20.84 3.06 4.71
C ALA A 331 -19.67 4.05 4.48
N THR A 332 -19.76 5.27 5.03
CA THR A 332 -18.78 6.34 4.80
C THR A 332 -18.21 6.96 6.07
N GLN A 333 -18.70 6.58 7.26
CA GLN A 333 -18.24 7.16 8.52
C GLN A 333 -18.39 6.19 9.68
N ILE A 334 -17.37 6.11 10.54
CA ILE A 334 -17.39 5.39 11.82
C ILE A 334 -16.94 6.34 12.94
N THR A 335 -17.67 6.38 14.05
CA THR A 335 -17.16 6.93 15.32
C THR A 335 -16.63 5.80 16.20
N ALA A 336 -15.50 5.99 16.86
CA ALA A 336 -14.89 4.97 17.72
C ALA A 336 -14.20 5.60 18.94
N THR A 337 -14.23 4.88 20.06
CA THR A 337 -13.65 5.33 21.33
C THR A 337 -12.62 4.34 21.86
N GLY A 338 -11.59 4.82 22.54
CA GLY A 338 -10.62 4.00 23.24
C GLY A 338 -9.66 4.81 24.09
N THR A 339 -8.49 4.24 24.36
CA THR A 339 -7.44 4.86 25.17
C THR A 339 -6.13 4.96 24.40
N ALA A 340 -5.45 6.09 24.52
CA ALA A 340 -4.13 6.32 23.96
C ALA A 340 -3.10 6.39 25.09
N SER A 341 -1.93 5.80 24.85
CA SER A 341 -0.73 5.94 25.67
C SER A 341 0.40 6.50 24.81
N ALA A 342 1.53 6.82 25.44
CA ALA A 342 2.75 7.08 24.69
C ALA A 342 3.14 5.84 23.87
N VAL A 343 3.54 6.04 22.62
CA VAL A 343 3.97 4.97 21.69
C VAL A 343 5.23 5.41 20.95
N ALA A 344 5.99 4.42 20.47
CA ALA A 344 7.13 4.67 19.58
C ALA A 344 6.67 5.45 18.33
N GLY A 345 7.39 6.51 17.99
CA GLY A 345 7.06 7.43 16.89
C GLY A 345 5.90 8.41 17.16
N GLY A 346 5.22 8.35 18.31
CA GLY A 346 4.18 9.34 18.65
C GLY A 346 2.96 9.33 17.74
N VAL A 347 2.83 8.30 16.90
CA VAL A 347 1.71 8.09 15.99
C VAL A 347 1.22 6.66 16.10
N VAL A 348 -0.10 6.48 16.00
CA VAL A 348 -0.74 5.18 16.00
C VAL A 348 -1.49 5.00 14.68
N PRO A 349 -1.25 3.92 13.94
CA PRO A 349 -2.01 3.61 12.74
C PRO A 349 -3.44 3.19 13.11
N VAL A 350 -4.41 3.74 12.39
CA VAL A 350 -5.82 3.39 12.47
C VAL A 350 -6.22 2.66 11.19
N THR A 351 -6.83 1.50 11.35
CA THR A 351 -7.37 0.69 10.24
C THR A 351 -8.80 0.28 10.52
N VAL A 352 -9.61 0.14 9.47
CA VAL A 352 -10.95 -0.44 9.52
C VAL A 352 -10.91 -1.82 8.87
N SER A 353 -11.40 -2.83 9.55
CA SER A 353 -11.53 -4.20 9.04
C SER A 353 -13.00 -4.55 8.85
N ASN A 354 -13.37 -4.93 7.63
CA ASN A 354 -14.70 -5.47 7.34
C ASN A 354 -14.74 -6.98 7.63
N PRO A 355 -15.84 -7.51 8.18
CA PRO A 355 -16.00 -8.94 8.41
C PRO A 355 -16.19 -9.72 7.09
N ASN A 356 -16.24 -11.05 7.19
CA ASN A 356 -16.65 -11.91 6.06
C ASN A 356 -18.15 -11.72 5.72
N PRO A 357 -18.58 -11.99 4.47
CA PRO A 357 -17.80 -12.54 3.35
C PRO A 357 -16.83 -11.53 2.73
N GLY A 358 -15.60 -11.98 2.45
CA GLY A 358 -14.56 -11.16 1.82
C GLY A 358 -13.94 -10.14 2.76
N ALA A 359 -13.55 -10.60 3.94
CA ALA A 359 -12.87 -9.76 4.93
C ALA A 359 -11.69 -9.00 4.31
N ALA A 360 -11.65 -7.70 4.58
CA ALA A 360 -10.66 -6.80 4.03
C ALA A 360 -10.34 -5.70 5.04
N VAL A 361 -9.08 -5.24 5.04
CA VAL A 361 -8.59 -4.16 5.91
C VAL A 361 -8.29 -2.95 5.05
N SER A 362 -8.64 -1.76 5.55
CA SER A 362 -8.39 -0.51 4.85
C SER A 362 -6.91 -0.17 4.75
N ASN A 363 -6.59 0.87 3.98
CA ASN A 363 -5.36 1.62 4.20
C ASN A 363 -5.28 2.11 5.65
N ALA A 364 -4.07 2.29 6.17
CA ALA A 364 -3.86 2.90 7.48
C ALA A 364 -3.93 4.43 7.39
N ALA A 365 -4.54 5.05 8.39
CA ALA A 365 -4.41 6.48 8.66
C ALA A 365 -3.64 6.69 9.97
N PHE A 366 -2.66 7.58 9.98
CA PHE A 366 -1.85 7.83 11.17
C PHE A 366 -2.49 8.89 12.06
N VAL A 367 -2.77 8.52 13.29
CA VAL A 367 -3.28 9.41 14.32
C VAL A 367 -2.15 9.71 15.29
N GLY A 368 -1.76 10.98 15.39
CA GLY A 368 -0.78 11.40 16.40
C GLY A 368 -1.32 11.14 17.80
N VAL A 369 -0.45 10.80 18.75
CA VAL A 369 -0.77 10.77 20.18
C VAL A 369 0.10 11.77 20.90
N SER A 370 -0.50 12.58 21.75
CA SER A 370 0.17 13.70 22.41
C SER A 370 -0.36 13.89 23.83
N PRO A 371 0.40 14.48 24.76
CA PRO A 371 -0.20 15.01 25.97
C PRO A 371 -1.16 16.16 25.61
N ALA A 372 -2.12 16.42 26.49
CA ALA A 372 -3.00 17.58 26.34
C ALA A 372 -2.19 18.88 26.50
N ASN A 373 -2.34 19.82 25.55
CA ASN A 373 -1.62 21.10 25.51
C ASN A 373 -0.08 20.92 25.61
N PRO A 374 0.55 20.23 24.64
CA PRO A 374 1.98 19.99 24.67
C PRO A 374 2.75 21.33 24.59
N LYS A 375 3.80 21.46 25.40
CA LYS A 375 4.74 22.60 25.34
C LYS A 375 5.77 22.45 24.23
N LEU A 376 6.05 21.21 23.81
CA LEU A 376 7.00 20.88 22.75
C LEU A 376 6.35 19.94 21.73
N THR A 377 6.77 20.06 20.48
CA THR A 377 6.42 19.06 19.45
C THR A 377 7.11 17.73 19.75
N TYR A 378 6.60 16.65 19.17
CA TYR A 378 7.20 15.33 19.32
C TYR A 378 8.67 15.32 18.86
N ASN A 379 8.95 15.91 17.70
CA ASN A 379 10.31 15.96 17.14
C ASN A 379 11.28 16.80 17.98
N GLN A 380 10.81 17.91 18.56
CA GLN A 380 11.61 18.71 19.51
C GLN A 380 12.01 17.87 20.73
N ALA A 381 11.06 17.14 21.31
CA ALA A 381 11.32 16.29 22.46
C ALA A 381 12.21 15.08 22.12
N TYR A 382 11.95 14.41 20.99
CA TYR A 382 12.75 13.28 20.51
C TYR A 382 14.22 13.65 20.36
N ARG A 383 14.51 14.67 19.56
CA ARG A 383 15.89 15.10 19.24
C ARG A 383 16.65 15.59 20.46
N PHE A 384 15.98 16.32 21.34
CA PHE A 384 16.60 16.74 22.59
C PHE A 384 17.00 15.54 23.44
N LEU A 385 16.14 14.52 23.54
CA LEU A 385 16.45 13.31 24.30
C LEU A 385 17.56 12.48 23.65
N GLU A 386 17.68 12.45 22.32
CA GLU A 386 18.84 11.82 21.66
C GLU A 386 20.18 12.38 22.17
N GLN A 387 20.27 13.70 22.31
CA GLN A 387 21.49 14.37 22.77
C GLN A 387 21.66 14.28 24.29
N ALA A 388 20.55 14.32 25.04
CA ALA A 388 20.54 14.46 26.49
C ALA A 388 20.49 13.13 27.26
N THR A 389 20.21 12.00 26.61
CA THR A 389 20.06 10.69 27.26
C THR A 389 20.79 9.57 26.50
N PHE A 390 20.61 8.32 26.90
CA PHE A 390 21.03 7.14 26.13
C PHE A 390 20.01 6.73 25.05
N GLY A 391 19.10 7.62 24.70
CA GLY A 391 18.12 7.43 23.66
C GLY A 391 16.71 7.81 24.11
N PRO A 392 15.87 8.29 23.18
CA PRO A 392 14.48 8.57 23.48
C PRO A 392 13.72 7.26 23.72
N ASP A 393 12.81 7.27 24.68
CA ASP A 393 11.75 6.28 24.80
C ASP A 393 10.38 6.97 24.78
N PRO A 394 9.29 6.26 24.45
CA PRO A 394 7.97 6.88 24.31
C PRO A 394 7.52 7.66 25.54
N ALA A 395 7.79 7.15 26.74
CA ALA A 395 7.36 7.78 27.99
C ALA A 395 8.17 9.06 28.28
N ALA A 396 9.49 9.01 28.05
CA ALA A 396 10.36 10.18 28.20
C ALA A 396 9.98 11.31 27.23
N ILE A 397 9.64 10.99 25.97
CA ILE A 397 9.17 11.97 25.00
C ILE A 397 7.86 12.60 25.46
N ALA A 398 6.86 11.77 25.81
CA ALA A 398 5.56 12.22 26.28
C ALA A 398 5.67 13.17 27.48
N HIS A 399 6.53 12.81 28.44
CA HIS A 399 6.80 13.63 29.62
C HIS A 399 7.44 14.96 29.24
N LEU A 400 8.51 14.95 28.42
CA LEU A 400 9.18 16.16 27.99
C LEU A 400 8.25 17.09 27.18
N GLN A 401 7.39 16.55 26.31
CA GLN A 401 6.37 17.32 25.62
C GLN A 401 5.43 18.04 26.59
N GLN A 402 5.10 17.42 27.73
CA GLN A 402 4.22 18.00 28.73
C GLN A 402 4.92 19.05 29.60
N VAL A 403 6.13 18.75 30.10
CA VAL A 403 6.81 19.61 31.08
C VAL A 403 7.65 20.71 30.45
N GLY A 404 8.17 20.50 29.24
CA GLY A 404 9.11 21.40 28.55
C GLY A 404 10.54 21.31 29.10
N PHE A 405 11.50 21.89 28.38
CA PHE A 405 12.93 21.73 28.67
C PHE A 405 13.33 22.15 30.09
N ASP A 406 12.90 23.32 30.58
CA ASP A 406 13.35 23.84 31.88
C ASP A 406 12.93 22.97 33.07
N GLN A 407 11.68 22.50 33.04
CA GLN A 407 11.17 21.63 34.09
C GLN A 407 11.83 20.25 34.00
N TRP A 408 12.02 19.72 32.79
CA TRP A 408 12.74 18.46 32.59
C TRP A 408 14.18 18.53 33.13
N PHE A 409 14.91 19.62 32.87
CA PHE A 409 16.23 19.83 33.47
C PHE A 409 16.16 19.83 34.99
N THR A 410 15.21 20.56 35.58
CA THR A 410 15.02 20.61 37.04
C THR A 410 14.83 19.20 37.63
N GLU A 411 14.02 18.38 36.98
CA GLU A 411 13.77 16.98 37.38
C GLU A 411 15.01 16.10 37.22
N GLN A 412 15.75 16.22 36.12
CA GLN A 412 16.97 15.44 35.89
C GLN A 412 18.11 15.79 36.85
N LEU A 413 18.20 17.07 37.26
CA LEU A 413 19.17 17.50 38.26
C LEU A 413 18.83 16.97 39.65
N ALA A 414 17.54 16.84 39.96
CA ALA A 414 17.02 16.31 41.22
C ALA A 414 16.89 14.77 41.25
N ALA A 415 17.02 14.11 40.10
CA ALA A 415 16.89 12.66 39.99
C ALA A 415 17.96 11.95 40.84
N THR A 416 17.54 10.92 41.58
CA THR A 416 18.45 10.07 42.35
C THR A 416 19.48 9.44 41.41
N PRO A 417 20.79 9.61 41.68
CA PRO A 417 21.82 9.01 40.86
C PRO A 417 21.70 7.49 40.80
N SER A 418 21.78 6.91 39.60
CA SER A 418 21.92 5.48 39.44
C SER A 418 23.29 5.04 39.93
N ASP A 419 23.33 4.00 40.77
CA ASP A 419 24.56 3.51 41.37
C ASP A 419 25.16 2.33 40.59
N TYR A 420 26.42 2.04 40.88
CA TYR A 420 27.13 0.83 40.50
C TYR A 420 27.35 -0.02 41.75
N THR A 421 26.78 -1.22 41.80
CA THR A 421 26.92 -2.10 42.96
C THR A 421 28.38 -2.49 43.19
N ASP A 422 28.84 -2.40 44.43
CA ASP A 422 30.17 -2.89 44.80
C ASP A 422 30.25 -4.40 44.54
N PRO A 423 31.38 -4.88 43.99
CA PRO A 423 31.52 -6.29 43.68
C PRO A 423 31.74 -7.09 44.96
N PRO A 424 31.34 -8.37 44.97
CA PRO A 424 31.39 -9.20 46.18
C PRO A 424 32.83 -9.52 46.63
N ASP A 425 33.80 -9.45 45.72
CA ASP A 425 35.22 -9.64 45.98
C ASP A 425 36.11 -8.88 44.97
N THR A 426 37.43 -8.93 45.18
CA THR A 426 38.44 -8.24 44.36
C THR A 426 38.92 -9.03 43.13
N THR A 427 38.34 -10.21 42.90
CA THR A 427 38.68 -11.11 41.76
C THR A 427 37.66 -11.04 40.63
N THR A 428 36.58 -10.28 40.83
CA THR A 428 35.52 -10.09 39.86
C THR A 428 36.00 -9.22 38.69
N GLY A 429 35.74 -9.65 37.46
CA GLY A 429 36.05 -8.87 36.25
C GLY A 429 34.97 -7.84 35.93
N TYR A 430 35.12 -7.08 34.86
CA TYR A 430 34.21 -5.97 34.50
C TYR A 430 32.74 -6.33 34.19
N SER A 431 32.43 -7.60 33.95
CA SER A 431 31.12 -8.02 33.44
C SER A 431 29.93 -7.50 34.28
N PRO A 432 29.92 -7.60 35.63
CA PRO A 432 28.84 -7.06 36.44
C PRO A 432 28.67 -5.54 36.30
N THR A 433 29.77 -4.77 36.33
CA THR A 433 29.73 -3.30 36.17
C THR A 433 29.27 -2.90 34.77
N GLN A 434 29.71 -3.61 33.73
CA GLN A 434 29.26 -3.37 32.35
C GLN A 434 27.77 -3.69 32.18
N ASN A 435 27.29 -4.78 32.80
CA ASN A 435 25.87 -5.11 32.80
C ASN A 435 25.05 -4.03 33.52
N GLN A 436 25.54 -3.55 34.68
CA GLN A 436 24.89 -2.48 35.44
C GLN A 436 24.86 -1.16 34.67
N PHE A 437 25.93 -0.82 33.91
CA PHE A 437 25.94 0.33 33.03
C PHE A 437 24.79 0.28 32.03
N PHE A 438 24.61 -0.84 31.31
CA PHE A 438 23.54 -0.95 30.32
C PHE A 438 22.16 -0.97 30.96
N LEU A 439 22.01 -1.54 32.14
CA LEU A 439 20.76 -1.44 32.90
C LEU A 439 20.45 0.03 33.23
N ASN A 440 21.42 0.76 33.78
CA ASN A 440 21.28 2.17 34.11
C ASN A 440 20.97 3.01 32.86
N ALA A 441 21.64 2.76 31.73
CA ALA A 441 21.41 3.44 30.47
C ALA A 441 19.99 3.20 29.92
N LEU A 442 19.47 1.97 30.03
CA LEU A 442 18.14 1.64 29.51
C LEU A 442 17.00 2.06 30.44
N THR A 443 17.19 2.01 31.77
CA THR A 443 16.09 2.13 32.75
C THR A 443 16.28 3.19 33.83
N GLY A 444 17.48 3.76 33.99
CA GLY A 444 17.79 4.70 35.08
C GLY A 444 17.04 6.02 34.93
N PRO A 445 16.54 6.64 36.02
CA PRO A 445 15.75 7.87 35.96
C PRO A 445 16.59 9.14 35.73
N ASP A 446 17.89 9.09 36.02
CA ASP A 446 18.87 10.18 35.96
C ASP A 446 19.64 10.20 34.63
N GLN A 447 18.93 10.02 33.51
CA GLN A 447 19.50 9.86 32.18
C GLN A 447 20.50 10.95 31.80
N LEU A 448 20.22 12.23 32.11
CA LEU A 448 21.14 13.32 31.81
C LEU A 448 22.47 13.17 32.56
N ARG A 449 22.40 12.79 33.85
CA ARG A 449 23.59 12.60 34.70
C ARG A 449 24.47 11.50 34.12
N GLN A 450 23.86 10.37 33.77
CA GLN A 450 24.60 9.26 33.19
C GLN A 450 25.20 9.59 31.82
N ARG A 451 24.46 10.32 30.97
CA ARG A 451 24.94 10.73 29.64
C ARG A 451 26.13 11.68 29.74
N VAL A 452 26.09 12.62 30.69
CA VAL A 452 27.22 13.51 31.00
C VAL A 452 28.38 12.74 31.61
N ALA A 453 28.14 11.85 32.58
CA ALA A 453 29.19 11.02 33.17
C ALA A 453 29.89 10.16 32.11
N PHE A 454 29.15 9.62 31.13
CA PHE A 454 29.71 8.88 30.01
C PHE A 454 30.57 9.77 29.10
N ALA A 455 30.12 10.99 28.77
CA ALA A 455 30.93 11.95 28.03
C ALA A 455 32.22 12.32 28.81
N LEU A 456 32.11 12.55 30.11
CA LEU A 456 33.27 12.84 30.97
C LEU A 456 34.23 11.65 31.06
N SER A 457 33.74 10.41 31.03
CA SER A 457 34.59 9.21 30.99
C SER A 457 35.43 9.10 29.72
N GLN A 458 35.00 9.78 28.65
CA GLN A 458 35.73 9.89 27.38
C GLN A 458 36.71 11.05 27.34
N ILE A 459 36.63 11.95 28.33
CA ILE A 459 37.61 13.01 28.57
C ILE A 459 38.63 12.52 29.60
N PHE A 460 38.21 12.16 30.81
CA PHE A 460 39.05 11.72 31.93
C PHE A 460 39.32 10.21 31.90
N VAL A 461 40.01 9.73 30.87
CA VAL A 461 40.08 8.30 30.54
C VAL A 461 40.76 7.45 31.63
N VAL A 462 40.10 6.35 32.02
CA VAL A 462 40.66 5.18 32.72
C VAL A 462 40.35 3.93 31.90
N SER A 463 41.30 2.99 31.79
CA SER A 463 41.11 1.75 31.01
C SER A 463 41.30 0.47 31.82
N GLY A 464 40.34 -0.44 31.66
CA GLY A 464 40.41 -1.82 32.10
C GLY A 464 41.54 -2.64 31.50
N VAL A 465 42.15 -2.19 30.39
CA VAL A 465 43.33 -2.85 29.81
C VAL A 465 44.53 -2.78 30.75
N LYS A 466 44.69 -1.67 31.47
CA LYS A 466 45.75 -1.47 32.48
C LYS A 466 45.25 -1.68 33.91
N VAL A 467 43.97 -1.39 34.17
CA VAL A 467 43.33 -1.52 35.50
C VAL A 467 42.22 -2.59 35.43
N PRO A 468 42.53 -3.91 35.39
CA PRO A 468 41.59 -4.97 35.01
C PRO A 468 40.55 -5.35 36.09
N LYS A 469 40.33 -4.50 37.10
CA LYS A 469 39.52 -4.79 38.29
C LYS A 469 38.30 -3.88 38.38
N ASP A 470 37.12 -4.45 38.57
CA ASP A 470 35.87 -3.69 38.74
C ASP A 470 35.85 -2.83 40.01
N VAL A 471 36.40 -3.34 41.12
CA VAL A 471 36.62 -2.61 42.39
C VAL A 471 37.37 -1.29 42.20
N ALA A 472 38.18 -1.18 41.14
CA ALA A 472 38.94 0.03 40.85
C ALA A 472 38.10 1.06 40.08
N VAL A 473 37.30 0.63 39.11
CA VAL A 473 36.58 1.54 38.22
C VAL A 473 35.26 2.02 38.81
N ILE A 474 34.61 1.27 39.70
CA ILE A 474 33.33 1.68 40.31
C ILE A 474 33.44 3.03 41.05
N PRO A 475 34.42 3.27 41.95
CA PRO A 475 34.60 4.57 42.59
C PRO A 475 34.84 5.70 41.58
N TYR A 476 35.58 5.44 40.50
CA TYR A 476 35.79 6.39 39.41
C TYR A 476 34.48 6.74 38.68
N LEU A 477 33.66 5.75 38.34
CA LEU A 477 32.34 5.99 37.71
C LEU A 477 31.40 6.78 38.63
N ARG A 478 31.46 6.53 39.94
CA ARG A 478 30.69 7.28 40.94
C ARG A 478 31.11 8.75 41.01
N ILE A 479 32.40 9.07 40.94
CA ILE A 479 32.90 10.46 40.86
C ILE A 479 32.34 11.14 39.61
N LEU A 480 32.44 10.50 38.44
CA LEU A 480 31.89 11.08 37.21
C LEU A 480 30.38 11.35 37.29
N SER A 481 29.64 10.49 38.00
CA SER A 481 28.20 10.64 38.22
C SER A 481 27.87 11.74 39.25
N SER A 482 28.58 11.80 40.38
CA SER A 482 28.38 12.83 41.40
C SER A 482 28.68 14.22 40.85
N ASP A 483 29.77 14.33 40.10
CA ASP A 483 30.33 15.60 39.67
C ASP A 483 29.83 16.04 38.29
N ALA A 484 28.99 15.23 37.64
CA ALA A 484 28.40 15.53 36.33
C ALA A 484 27.75 16.94 36.26
N PHE A 485 27.26 17.45 37.39
CA PHE A 485 26.62 18.76 37.51
C PHE A 485 27.35 19.71 38.49
N GLY A 486 28.53 19.31 38.97
CA GLY A 486 29.33 20.05 39.94
C GLY A 486 30.25 21.09 39.30
N SER A 487 31.33 21.42 40.01
CA SER A 487 32.41 22.27 39.47
C SER A 487 33.44 21.42 38.75
N TYR A 488 33.88 21.87 37.58
CA TYR A 488 34.97 21.23 36.84
C TYR A 488 36.27 21.19 37.64
N LEU A 489 36.52 22.15 38.53
CA LEU A 489 37.69 22.11 39.43
C LEU A 489 37.58 20.98 40.45
N THR A 490 36.39 20.75 41.01
CA THR A 490 36.13 19.62 41.92
C THR A 490 36.33 18.30 41.19
N LEU A 491 35.76 18.17 39.98
CA LEU A 491 35.95 16.99 39.15
C LEU A 491 37.43 16.73 38.85
N MET A 492 38.20 17.77 38.49
CA MET A 492 39.64 17.66 38.27
C MET A 492 40.35 17.14 39.52
N HIS A 493 40.04 17.68 40.69
CA HIS A 493 40.63 17.27 41.96
C HIS A 493 40.30 15.81 42.32
N ASP A 494 39.02 15.45 42.28
CA ASP A 494 38.56 14.12 42.71
C ASP A 494 39.05 13.02 41.75
N ILE A 495 39.13 13.32 40.45
CA ILE A 495 39.77 12.43 39.47
C ILE A 495 41.29 12.35 39.67
N SER A 496 41.97 13.45 40.01
CA SER A 496 43.42 13.44 40.29
C SER A 496 43.75 12.48 41.42
N LEU A 497 42.92 12.45 42.46
CA LEU A 497 43.12 11.60 43.63
C LEU A 497 42.44 10.23 43.52
N ASN A 498 41.74 9.94 42.43
CA ASN A 498 41.15 8.62 42.24
C ASN A 498 42.25 7.56 42.02
N PRO A 499 42.31 6.47 42.80
CA PRO A 499 43.40 5.50 42.67
C PRO A 499 43.43 4.73 41.34
N ALA A 500 42.29 4.58 40.65
CA ALA A 500 42.29 3.95 39.32
C ALA A 500 42.89 4.88 38.27
N MET A 501 42.61 6.18 38.33
CA MET A 501 43.30 7.19 37.52
C MET A 501 44.79 7.24 37.84
N GLY A 502 45.13 7.24 39.13
CA GLY A 502 46.51 7.24 39.61
C GLY A 502 47.30 6.02 39.11
N ASN A 503 46.70 4.83 39.11
CA ASN A 503 47.29 3.63 38.50
C ASN A 503 47.40 3.78 36.97
N TYR A 504 46.31 4.17 36.31
CA TYR A 504 46.24 4.24 34.85
C TYR A 504 47.31 5.17 34.25
N LEU A 505 47.57 6.31 34.88
CA LEU A 505 48.53 7.31 34.41
C LEU A 505 49.78 7.43 35.29
N ASP A 506 50.07 6.41 36.09
CA ASP A 506 51.30 6.29 36.89
C ASP A 506 51.56 7.47 37.85
N MET A 507 50.51 8.11 38.36
CA MET A 507 50.60 9.10 39.44
C MET A 507 50.72 8.43 40.82
N VAL A 508 50.09 7.26 40.97
CA VAL A 508 50.23 6.48 42.20
C VAL A 508 51.66 5.96 42.31
N ASN A 509 52.26 6.11 43.48
CA ASN A 509 53.66 5.81 43.76
C ASN A 509 54.65 6.59 42.87
N ASN A 510 54.25 7.77 42.38
CA ASN A 510 55.13 8.67 41.64
C ASN A 510 56.11 9.36 42.60
N ASP A 511 57.33 8.87 42.69
CA ASP A 511 58.34 9.42 43.61
C ASP A 511 59.12 10.59 42.98
N LYS A 512 59.57 11.51 43.84
CA LYS A 512 60.53 12.56 43.46
C LYS A 512 61.83 12.00 42.90
N PHE A 513 62.54 12.87 42.17
CA PHE A 513 63.85 12.53 41.64
C PHE A 513 64.81 12.04 42.73
N ASN A 514 65.46 10.91 42.48
CA ASN A 514 66.47 10.35 43.36
C ASN A 514 67.74 10.02 42.56
N ALA A 515 68.76 10.86 42.73
CA ALA A 515 70.04 10.71 42.02
C ALA A 515 70.78 9.39 42.32
N LYS A 516 70.49 8.71 43.44
CA LYS A 516 71.16 7.45 43.81
C LYS A 516 70.55 6.25 43.10
N THR A 517 69.23 6.25 42.89
CA THR A 517 68.50 5.15 42.26
C THR A 517 68.20 5.43 40.78
N GLY A 518 68.33 6.67 40.33
CA GLY A 518 67.96 7.11 38.98
C GLY A 518 66.45 7.26 38.77
N VAL A 519 65.64 7.13 39.83
CA VAL A 519 64.19 7.36 39.76
C VAL A 519 63.93 8.81 39.38
N ALA A 520 63.06 9.01 38.39
CA ALA A 520 62.60 10.32 37.94
C ALA A 520 61.06 10.39 38.05
N PRO A 521 60.49 11.58 38.31
CA PRO A 521 59.05 11.77 38.32
C PRO A 521 58.40 11.32 37.01
N ASN A 522 57.32 10.54 37.11
CA ASN A 522 56.55 10.08 35.96
C ASN A 522 55.71 11.23 35.38
N GLU A 523 55.80 11.41 34.06
CA GLU A 523 55.16 12.52 33.36
C GLU A 523 53.76 12.22 32.82
N ASN A 524 53.30 10.96 32.87
CA ASN A 524 52.07 10.54 32.18
C ASN A 524 50.84 11.32 32.67
N TYR A 525 50.55 11.30 33.97
CA TYR A 525 49.41 12.06 34.52
C TYR A 525 49.53 13.58 34.27
N ALA A 526 50.72 14.14 34.50
CA ALA A 526 50.99 15.55 34.25
C ALA A 526 50.72 15.96 32.79
N ARG A 527 51.15 15.11 31.85
CA ARG A 527 50.95 15.31 30.41
C ARG A 527 49.48 15.20 30.05
N GLU A 528 48.78 14.15 30.45
CA GLU A 528 47.40 13.95 30.02
C GLU A 528 46.42 14.92 30.69
N LEU A 529 46.67 15.32 31.94
CA LEU A 529 45.88 16.38 32.59
C LEU A 529 45.91 17.66 31.74
N MET A 530 47.09 18.09 31.29
CA MET A 530 47.22 19.28 30.45
C MET A 530 46.77 19.02 29.00
N GLN A 531 47.11 17.88 28.42
CA GLN A 531 46.96 17.61 26.99
C GLN A 531 45.53 17.20 26.61
N LEU A 532 44.95 16.27 27.36
CA LEU A 532 43.72 15.58 27.00
C LEU A 532 42.55 15.96 27.89
N PHE A 533 42.80 16.42 29.11
CA PHE A 533 41.72 16.76 30.04
C PHE A 533 41.42 18.25 30.05
N THR A 534 42.42 19.15 29.91
CA THR A 534 42.20 20.58 30.19
C THR A 534 42.66 21.58 29.13
N LEU A 535 43.95 21.63 28.78
CA LEU A 535 44.52 22.74 28.01
C LEU A 535 44.54 22.49 26.50
N GLY A 536 44.78 21.23 26.11
CA GLY A 536 45.10 20.89 24.73
C GLY A 536 46.49 21.37 24.29
N LEU A 537 46.92 20.91 23.12
CA LEU A 537 48.24 21.21 22.57
C LEU A 537 48.38 22.61 21.96
N VAL A 538 47.26 23.26 21.63
CA VAL A 538 47.23 24.52 20.88
C VAL A 538 46.64 25.63 21.74
N MET A 539 47.28 26.79 21.76
CA MET A 539 46.74 27.99 22.40
C MET A 539 45.47 28.48 21.68
N LEU A 540 44.37 28.63 22.43
CA LEU A 540 43.03 28.89 21.87
C LEU A 540 42.52 30.31 22.14
N ASN A 541 41.78 30.83 21.17
CA ASN A 541 40.76 31.86 21.37
C ASN A 541 39.53 31.25 22.05
N GLN A 542 38.67 32.08 22.65
CA GLN A 542 37.45 31.60 23.32
C GLN A 542 36.49 30.87 22.38
N ASN A 543 36.51 31.19 21.09
CA ASN A 543 35.72 30.51 20.05
C ASN A 543 36.33 29.17 19.58
N GLY A 544 37.36 28.66 20.27
CA GLY A 544 38.02 27.38 19.96
C GLY A 544 38.99 27.43 18.77
N THR A 545 39.18 28.58 18.12
CA THR A 545 40.19 28.73 17.06
C THR A 545 41.59 28.95 17.62
N ALA A 546 42.63 28.60 16.86
CA ALA A 546 44.01 28.90 17.26
C ALA A 546 44.25 30.42 17.33
N THR A 547 45.05 30.88 18.30
CA THR A 547 45.38 32.31 18.46
C THR A 547 46.23 32.87 17.31
N THR A 548 46.96 32.01 16.61
CA THR A 548 47.92 32.35 15.54
C THR A 548 47.84 31.33 14.41
N SER A 549 48.35 31.70 13.24
CA SER A 549 48.56 30.81 12.09
C SER A 549 50.00 30.97 11.59
N PRO A 550 50.90 29.98 11.77
CA PRO A 550 50.66 28.65 12.32
C PRO A 550 50.35 28.66 13.84
N PRO A 551 49.66 27.63 14.37
CA PRO A 551 49.28 27.58 15.78
C PRO A 551 50.47 27.56 16.75
N THR A 552 50.33 28.22 17.89
CA THR A 552 51.31 28.20 18.99
C THR A 552 50.97 27.11 20.01
N ALA A 553 51.98 26.40 20.50
CA ALA A 553 51.82 25.38 21.54
C ALA A 553 51.36 25.99 22.86
N THR A 554 50.49 25.30 23.60
CA THR A 554 50.01 25.79 24.90
C THR A 554 51.10 25.75 25.98
N TYR A 555 51.99 24.76 25.90
CA TYR A 555 53.09 24.52 26.81
C TYR A 555 54.17 23.67 26.12
N ASP A 556 55.31 23.49 26.78
CA ASP A 556 56.46 22.72 26.29
C ASP A 556 56.80 21.54 27.21
N GLN A 557 57.85 20.79 26.86
CA GLN A 557 58.31 19.64 27.64
C GLN A 557 58.78 20.04 29.05
N THR A 558 59.37 21.23 29.23
CA THR A 558 59.79 21.72 30.55
C THR A 558 58.59 21.92 31.48
N THR A 559 57.48 22.40 30.93
CA THR A 559 56.20 22.52 31.65
C THR A 559 55.71 21.14 32.10
N VAL A 560 55.77 20.13 31.22
CA VAL A 560 55.38 18.75 31.56
C VAL A 560 56.25 18.18 32.68
N SER A 561 57.57 18.26 32.56
CA SER A 561 58.48 17.74 33.59
C SER A 561 58.33 18.47 34.92
N THR A 562 58.00 19.77 34.91
CA THR A 562 57.76 20.54 36.14
C THR A 562 56.45 20.14 36.80
N MET A 563 55.39 19.94 36.01
CA MET A 563 54.11 19.45 36.50
C MET A 563 54.23 18.01 37.05
N ALA A 564 55.07 17.17 36.44
CA ALA A 564 55.37 15.84 36.94
C ALA A 564 55.98 15.87 38.35
N ARG A 565 56.89 16.83 38.62
CA ARG A 565 57.46 17.05 39.97
C ARG A 565 56.39 17.47 40.97
N ILE A 566 55.47 18.36 40.59
CA ILE A 566 54.33 18.79 41.42
C ILE A 566 53.48 17.58 41.84
N PHE A 567 53.27 16.60 40.95
CA PHE A 567 52.45 15.41 41.23
C PHE A 567 53.22 14.22 41.82
N THR A 568 54.38 14.45 42.43
CA THR A 568 55.08 13.41 43.18
C THR A 568 54.54 13.26 44.59
N GLY A 569 54.73 12.09 45.20
CA GLY A 569 54.45 11.85 46.60
C GLY A 569 53.06 11.31 46.91
N TRP A 570 52.39 10.64 45.97
CA TRP A 570 51.06 10.08 46.17
C TRP A 570 51.10 8.56 46.19
N THR A 571 50.27 7.93 47.03
CA THR A 571 50.11 6.47 47.08
C THR A 571 48.63 6.09 47.28
N TYR A 572 48.28 4.83 47.07
CA TYR A 572 46.96 4.28 47.44
C TYR A 572 46.58 4.64 48.88
N PRO A 573 45.29 4.80 49.21
CA PRO A 573 44.87 4.89 50.61
C PRO A 573 45.30 3.65 51.42
N PRO A 574 45.64 3.81 52.71
CA PRO A 574 45.97 2.66 53.56
C PRO A 574 44.77 1.72 53.66
N ILE A 575 45.03 0.42 53.76
CA ILE A 575 43.99 -0.56 54.10
C ILE A 575 43.43 -0.18 55.49
N PRO A 576 42.11 -0.23 55.73
CA PRO A 576 41.55 0.08 57.04
C PRO A 576 42.27 -0.66 58.18
N GLY A 577 42.76 0.08 59.18
CA GLY A 577 43.52 -0.47 60.30
C GLY A 577 45.04 -0.58 60.09
N THR A 578 45.57 -0.16 58.94
CA THR A 578 47.01 -0.07 58.67
C THR A 578 47.51 1.38 58.70
N ILE A 579 48.81 1.57 58.98
CA ILE A 579 49.46 2.87 58.84
C ILE A 579 49.92 3.07 57.39
N THR A 580 49.93 4.33 56.96
CA THR A 580 50.44 4.74 55.66
C THR A 580 51.93 4.41 55.50
N ALA A 581 52.30 3.69 54.45
CA ALA A 581 53.66 3.32 54.08
C ALA A 581 54.20 4.19 52.95
N HIS A 582 55.50 4.06 52.64
CA HIS A 582 56.14 4.72 51.50
C HIS A 582 55.39 4.46 50.19
N HIS A 583 55.02 3.20 49.93
CA HIS A 583 54.06 2.78 48.91
C HIS A 583 53.05 1.82 49.56
N ASN A 584 51.79 2.22 49.62
CA ASN A 584 50.71 1.39 50.14
C ASN A 584 50.35 0.28 49.13
N PRO A 585 49.88 -0.89 49.61
CA PRO A 585 49.24 -1.88 48.75
C PRO A 585 48.04 -1.29 48.01
N GLU A 586 47.69 -1.89 46.87
CA GLU A 586 46.51 -1.46 46.09
C GLU A 586 45.23 -1.45 46.93
N ASN A 587 44.57 -0.31 46.96
CA ASN A 587 43.28 -0.10 47.61
C ASN A 587 42.54 1.03 46.87
N TYR A 588 41.36 0.75 46.33
CA TYR A 588 40.64 1.69 45.45
C TYR A 588 39.45 2.38 46.13
N PHE A 589 39.16 2.04 47.39
CA PHE A 589 37.93 2.45 48.08
C PHE A 589 37.98 3.84 48.75
N ALA A 590 39.07 4.58 48.57
CA ALA A 590 39.24 5.95 49.05
C ALA A 590 40.21 6.73 48.16
N PRO A 591 40.27 8.07 48.25
CA PRO A 591 41.25 8.87 47.52
C PRO A 591 42.70 8.47 47.86
N MET A 592 43.61 8.66 46.91
CA MET A 592 45.05 8.57 47.15
C MET A 592 45.47 9.53 48.27
N VAL A 593 46.51 9.15 49.00
CA VAL A 593 47.05 9.93 50.12
C VAL A 593 48.48 10.35 49.84
N ALA A 594 48.87 11.52 50.37
CA ALA A 594 50.21 12.04 50.20
C ALA A 594 51.22 11.41 51.17
N ILE A 595 52.47 11.36 50.72
CA ILE A 595 53.68 10.98 51.44
C ILE A 595 54.72 12.06 51.17
N GLU A 596 54.83 13.02 52.09
CA GLU A 596 55.71 14.18 51.93
C GLU A 596 57.19 13.82 51.69
N THR A 597 57.66 12.71 52.25
CA THR A 597 59.04 12.24 52.01
C THR A 597 59.29 11.83 50.56
N ASN A 598 58.24 11.51 49.81
CA ASN A 598 58.27 11.11 48.41
C ASN A 598 57.97 12.28 47.48
N HIS A 599 57.42 13.38 48.02
CA HIS A 599 57.13 14.61 47.29
C HIS A 599 58.38 15.46 47.09
N ASP A 600 58.52 16.00 45.88
CA ASP A 600 59.55 16.96 45.49
C ASP A 600 59.21 18.34 46.07
N GLY A 601 59.65 18.60 47.29
CA GLY A 601 59.44 19.89 47.97
C GLY A 601 60.35 21.04 47.49
N ASP A 602 61.19 20.82 46.47
CA ASP A 602 62.01 21.92 45.94
C ASP A 602 61.13 22.94 45.21
N SER A 603 61.66 24.15 45.00
CA SER A 603 60.95 25.20 44.27
C SER A 603 60.75 24.79 42.79
N LYS A 604 59.52 24.93 42.32
CA LYS A 604 59.05 24.62 40.96
C LYS A 604 58.34 25.84 40.39
N THR A 605 58.44 26.09 39.09
CA THR A 605 57.76 27.23 38.43
C THR A 605 56.92 26.76 37.25
N LEU A 606 55.61 26.98 37.30
CA LEU A 606 54.66 26.58 36.26
C LEU A 606 53.82 27.80 35.87
N PHE A 607 53.75 28.12 34.57
CA PHE A 607 53.05 29.30 34.03
C PHE A 607 53.31 30.62 34.78
N GLY A 608 54.53 30.82 35.28
CA GLY A 608 54.94 32.01 36.04
C GLY A 608 54.61 31.99 37.53
N SER A 609 53.92 30.96 38.03
CA SER A 609 53.64 30.74 39.45
C SER A 609 54.67 29.81 40.09
N THR A 610 55.05 30.08 41.34
CA THR A 610 56.01 29.28 42.10
C THR A 610 55.32 28.33 43.08
N PHE A 611 55.83 27.10 43.19
CA PHE A 611 55.32 26.01 44.01
C PHE A 611 56.44 25.45 44.90
N ASN A 612 56.16 25.25 46.18
CA ASN A 612 57.09 24.77 47.21
C ASN A 612 56.36 24.35 48.50
N GLY A 613 55.08 23.99 48.40
CA GLY A 613 54.25 23.55 49.53
C GLY A 613 54.39 22.05 49.82
N THR A 614 53.43 21.52 50.60
CA THR A 614 53.23 20.07 50.73
C THR A 614 52.66 19.49 49.43
N ALA A 615 52.64 18.16 49.30
CA ALA A 615 52.08 17.52 48.11
C ALA A 615 50.62 17.93 47.85
N GLU A 616 49.78 18.04 48.88
CA GLU A 616 48.40 18.51 48.75
C GLU A 616 48.33 19.99 48.34
N GLN A 617 49.12 20.86 48.96
CA GLN A 617 49.12 22.29 48.65
C GLN A 617 49.56 22.56 47.21
N ASP A 618 50.59 21.85 46.76
CA ASP A 618 51.11 21.97 45.40
C ASP A 618 50.11 21.39 44.37
N LEU A 619 49.45 20.25 44.67
CA LEU A 619 48.34 19.72 43.86
C LEU A 619 47.22 20.74 43.70
N ASP A 620 46.66 21.23 44.82
CA ASP A 620 45.52 22.16 44.81
C ASP A 620 45.85 23.44 44.05
N SER A 621 47.03 24.01 44.32
CA SER A 621 47.49 25.23 43.66
C SER A 621 47.67 25.01 42.16
N ALA A 622 48.16 23.84 41.75
CA ALA A 622 48.41 23.54 40.34
C ALA A 622 47.11 23.28 39.60
N LEU A 623 46.18 22.52 40.18
CA LEU A 623 44.84 22.32 39.60
C LEU A 623 44.10 23.65 39.46
N ASN A 624 44.16 24.52 40.46
CA ASN A 624 43.56 25.85 40.39
C ASN A 624 44.23 26.73 39.32
N LEU A 625 45.56 26.66 39.17
CA LEU A 625 46.27 27.39 38.11
C LEU A 625 45.84 26.91 36.71
N ILE A 626 45.78 25.60 36.50
CA ILE A 626 45.32 25.00 35.24
C ILE A 626 43.87 25.38 34.97
N PHE A 627 42.98 25.22 35.94
CA PHE A 627 41.55 25.55 35.82
C PHE A 627 41.30 27.01 35.40
N ASN A 628 42.12 27.93 35.90
CA ASN A 628 42.05 29.36 35.54
C ASN A 628 42.78 29.70 34.23
N HIS A 629 43.46 28.75 33.60
CA HIS A 629 44.08 28.96 32.31
C HIS A 629 43.03 29.22 31.21
N ARG A 630 43.32 30.18 30.33
CA ARG A 630 42.39 30.66 29.29
C ARG A 630 41.89 29.57 28.33
N ASN A 631 42.68 28.51 28.12
CA ASN A 631 42.31 27.41 27.23
C ASN A 631 41.22 26.49 27.79
N VAL A 632 41.02 26.41 29.11
CA VAL A 632 40.14 25.37 29.69
C VAL A 632 38.69 25.53 29.24
N GLY A 633 38.17 26.76 29.24
CA GLY A 633 36.80 27.05 28.79
C GLY A 633 36.51 26.56 27.36
N PRO A 634 37.22 27.05 26.33
CA PRO A 634 37.02 26.59 24.95
C PRO A 634 37.34 25.10 24.74
N PHE A 635 38.31 24.55 25.48
CA PHE A 635 38.64 23.12 25.40
C PHE A 635 37.48 22.25 25.88
N VAL A 636 36.98 22.51 27.10
CA VAL A 636 35.88 21.75 27.71
C VAL A 636 34.60 21.94 26.90
N ALA A 637 34.31 23.16 26.44
CA ALA A 637 33.17 23.44 25.56
C ALA A 637 33.21 22.57 24.30
N LEU A 638 34.33 22.56 23.56
CA LEU A 638 34.46 21.74 22.35
C LEU A 638 34.25 20.25 22.64
N ARG A 639 34.87 19.72 23.69
CA ARG A 639 34.78 18.28 24.04
C ARG A 639 33.36 17.87 24.40
N LEU A 640 32.69 18.64 25.25
CA LEU A 640 31.31 18.33 25.64
C LEU A 640 30.34 18.44 24.46
N ILE A 641 30.49 19.45 23.59
CA ILE A 641 29.66 19.56 22.38
C ILE A 641 29.88 18.35 21.46
N GLN A 642 31.13 17.92 21.27
CA GLN A 642 31.45 16.76 20.43
C GLN A 642 30.83 15.46 20.95
N HIS A 643 30.87 15.22 22.25
CA HIS A 643 30.32 14.00 22.83
C HIS A 643 28.79 14.01 22.99
N LEU A 644 28.15 15.18 23.08
CA LEU A 644 26.71 15.30 23.35
C LEU A 644 25.86 15.69 22.14
N VAL A 645 26.41 16.37 21.13
CA VAL A 645 25.59 17.01 20.08
C VAL A 645 26.12 16.77 18.66
N LYS A 646 27.36 17.16 18.36
CA LYS A 646 27.87 17.13 16.97
C LYS A 646 29.40 17.21 16.87
N SER A 647 29.98 16.60 15.82
CA SER A 647 31.44 16.56 15.65
C SER A 647 32.05 17.91 15.24
N ASN A 648 31.28 18.76 14.54
CA ASN A 648 31.77 20.00 13.91
C ASN A 648 30.99 21.25 14.38
N PRO A 649 31.04 21.64 15.67
CA PRO A 649 30.36 22.84 16.13
C PRO A 649 30.99 24.12 15.56
N SER A 650 30.16 25.15 15.35
CA SER A 650 30.67 26.45 14.90
C SER A 650 31.53 27.12 15.97
N PRO A 651 32.46 28.02 15.58
CA PRO A 651 33.19 28.84 16.54
C PRO A 651 32.28 29.69 17.44
N ALA A 652 31.11 30.10 16.97
CA ALA A 652 30.14 30.86 17.77
C ALA A 652 29.56 29.98 18.89
N TYR A 653 29.21 28.73 18.58
CA TYR A 653 28.72 27.79 19.59
C TYR A 653 29.76 27.50 20.66
N ILE A 654 31.03 27.25 20.26
CA ILE A 654 32.11 27.07 21.23
C ILE A 654 32.31 28.34 22.09
N ASN A 655 32.26 29.52 21.47
CA ASN A 655 32.41 30.80 22.16
C ASN A 655 31.38 30.99 23.28
N ASP A 656 30.11 30.69 22.99
CA ASP A 656 29.00 30.95 23.89
C ASP A 656 29.00 29.96 25.06
N VAL A 657 29.27 28.68 24.80
CA VAL A 657 29.43 27.67 25.86
C VAL A 657 30.68 27.97 26.70
N ALA A 658 31.79 28.37 26.07
CA ALA A 658 32.99 28.78 26.79
C ALA A 658 32.76 30.05 27.63
N ALA A 659 31.88 30.97 27.21
CA ALA A 659 31.50 32.12 28.02
C ALA A 659 30.78 31.68 29.31
N VAL A 660 29.88 30.71 29.22
CA VAL A 660 29.20 30.11 30.38
C VAL A 660 30.20 29.41 31.29
N PHE A 661 31.13 28.63 30.75
CA PHE A 661 32.21 28.03 31.54
C PHE A 661 33.04 29.12 32.24
N ASN A 662 33.33 30.23 31.56
CA ASN A 662 34.17 31.30 32.06
C ASN A 662 33.43 32.32 32.95
N ASN A 663 32.17 32.06 33.33
CA ASN A 663 31.36 33.01 34.08
C ASN A 663 32.03 33.39 35.42
N PRO A 664 32.37 34.68 35.67
CA PRO A 664 33.02 35.09 36.91
C PRO A 664 32.19 34.74 38.16
N GLY A 665 32.83 34.15 39.16
CA GLY A 665 32.17 33.72 40.40
C GLY A 665 31.43 32.38 40.32
N ASP A 666 31.27 31.81 39.12
CA ASP A 666 30.63 30.51 38.88
C ASP A 666 31.36 29.73 37.76
N ARG A 667 32.67 29.96 37.66
CA ARG A 667 33.52 29.36 36.63
C ARG A 667 33.45 27.85 36.73
N GLY A 668 33.34 27.16 35.60
CA GLY A 668 33.37 25.71 35.53
C GLY A 668 32.14 25.00 36.09
N ASN A 669 31.02 25.70 36.29
CA ASN A 669 29.74 25.09 36.67
C ASN A 669 29.22 24.18 35.54
N LEU A 670 29.36 22.86 35.73
CA LEU A 670 29.01 21.87 34.70
C LEU A 670 27.50 21.78 34.46
N GLN A 671 26.66 22.02 35.46
CA GLN A 671 25.22 22.11 35.25
C GLN A 671 24.87 23.20 34.24
N ALA A 672 25.44 24.41 34.41
CA ALA A 672 25.21 25.53 33.51
C ALA A 672 25.79 25.27 32.11
N VAL A 673 26.99 24.70 32.05
CA VAL A 673 27.67 24.37 30.79
C VAL A 673 26.91 23.31 30.00
N VAL A 674 26.49 22.21 30.63
CA VAL A 674 25.70 21.16 29.96
C VAL A 674 24.38 21.71 29.42
N LYS A 675 23.68 22.54 30.21
CA LYS A 675 22.46 23.21 29.74
C LYS A 675 22.75 24.11 28.54
N ALA A 676 23.84 24.88 28.57
CA ALA A 676 24.25 25.75 27.47
C ALA A 676 24.62 24.96 26.21
N VAL A 677 25.26 23.79 26.35
CA VAL A 677 25.51 22.86 25.24
C VAL A 677 24.17 22.45 24.63
N LEU A 678 23.28 21.81 25.37
CA LEU A 678 22.07 21.20 24.82
C LEU A 678 21.04 22.22 24.29
N MET A 679 21.00 23.43 24.86
CA MET A 679 20.03 24.47 24.53
C MET A 679 20.53 25.53 23.54
N HIS A 680 21.76 25.43 23.07
CA HIS A 680 22.27 26.37 22.08
C HIS A 680 21.44 26.36 20.80
N THR A 681 21.31 27.51 20.15
CA THR A 681 20.49 27.66 18.93
C THR A 681 20.93 26.72 17.80
N GLU A 682 22.25 26.48 17.65
CA GLU A 682 22.79 25.52 16.69
C GLU A 682 22.39 24.07 17.02
N ALA A 683 22.40 23.68 18.29
CA ALA A 683 21.97 22.33 18.70
C ALA A 683 20.47 22.10 18.47
N ARG A 684 19.67 23.16 18.64
CA ARG A 684 18.20 23.13 18.46
C ARG A 684 17.75 23.48 17.04
N GLN A 685 18.66 23.91 16.16
CA GLN A 685 18.33 24.38 14.81
C GLN A 685 17.48 23.35 14.06
N ALA A 686 17.89 22.10 14.17
CA ALA A 686 17.32 21.05 13.35
C ALA A 686 16.03 20.44 13.94
N ASP A 687 15.55 20.96 15.07
CA ASP A 687 14.19 20.72 15.56
C ASP A 687 13.10 21.17 14.58
N THR A 688 13.42 22.13 13.73
CA THR A 688 12.49 22.77 12.79
C THR A 688 12.88 22.62 11.33
N SER A 689 14.08 22.11 11.03
CA SER A 689 14.60 21.97 9.67
C SER A 689 15.58 20.81 9.58
N PRO A 690 15.63 20.07 8.46
CA PRO A 690 16.69 19.09 8.25
C PRO A 690 18.07 19.78 8.34
N PRO A 691 19.05 19.18 9.03
CA PRO A 691 20.37 19.78 9.14
C PRO A 691 21.16 19.56 7.83
N ALA A 692 22.22 20.34 7.65
CA ALA A 692 23.05 20.26 6.47
C ALA A 692 23.88 18.96 6.46
N ALA A 693 24.34 18.51 5.28
CA ALA A 693 25.11 17.26 5.15
C ALA A 693 26.47 17.25 5.90
N SER A 694 26.94 18.41 6.38
CA SER A 694 28.16 18.54 7.19
C SER A 694 27.91 18.49 8.70
N GLU A 695 26.66 18.34 9.12
CA GLU A 695 26.20 18.40 10.51
C GLU A 695 26.06 17.00 11.13
N GLY A 696 25.86 16.96 12.45
CA GLY A 696 25.72 15.72 13.21
C GLY A 696 27.03 15.03 13.58
N HIS A 697 26.90 13.78 14.04
CA HIS A 697 27.99 12.86 14.34
C HIS A 697 27.53 11.39 14.25
N LEU A 698 28.46 10.46 14.10
CA LEU A 698 28.11 9.04 14.10
C LEU A 698 27.72 8.61 15.53
N ARG A 699 26.58 7.94 15.69
CA ARG A 699 26.24 7.29 16.97
C ARG A 699 27.31 6.25 17.31
N GLU A 700 28.10 6.49 18.34
CA GLU A 700 29.06 5.48 18.80
C GLU A 700 28.35 4.19 19.25
N PRO A 701 28.97 3.01 19.18
CA PRO A 701 28.29 1.73 19.36
C PRO A 701 27.38 1.61 20.58
N VAL A 702 27.78 2.12 21.75
CA VAL A 702 26.95 2.14 22.96
C VAL A 702 25.67 2.93 22.74
N ILE A 703 25.79 4.18 22.25
CA ILE A 703 24.67 5.07 21.95
C ILE A 703 23.77 4.50 20.85
N PHE A 704 24.36 3.95 19.80
CA PHE A 704 23.63 3.28 18.71
C PHE A 704 22.73 2.16 19.22
N MET A 705 23.26 1.28 20.08
CA MET A 705 22.47 0.17 20.63
C MET A 705 21.38 0.66 21.59
N THR A 706 21.70 1.57 22.51
CA THR A 706 20.74 2.03 23.52
C THR A 706 19.62 2.87 22.88
N HIS A 707 19.94 3.73 21.91
CA HIS A 707 18.94 4.47 21.14
C HIS A 707 17.98 3.52 20.43
N PHE A 708 18.51 2.47 19.80
CA PHE A 708 17.70 1.52 19.04
C PHE A 708 16.71 0.80 19.96
N LEU A 709 17.21 0.30 21.08
CA LEU A 709 16.42 -0.43 22.06
C LEU A 709 15.37 0.48 22.73
N LYS A 710 15.75 1.67 23.19
CA LYS A 710 14.83 2.59 23.86
C LYS A 710 13.75 3.13 22.92
N SER A 711 14.12 3.47 21.68
CA SER A 711 13.18 4.02 20.69
C SER A 711 12.07 3.03 20.32
N LEU A 712 12.40 1.73 20.33
CA LEU A 712 11.43 0.67 20.05
C LEU A 712 10.78 0.08 21.32
N GLY A 713 11.01 0.68 22.49
CA GLY A 713 10.36 0.29 23.74
C GLY A 713 10.86 -1.04 24.33
N ALA A 714 12.14 -1.37 24.14
CA ALA A 714 12.73 -2.56 24.75
C ALA A 714 12.68 -2.50 26.29
N SER A 715 12.45 -3.63 26.93
CA SER A 715 12.54 -3.78 28.38
C SER A 715 13.90 -4.36 28.77
N SER A 716 14.44 -3.89 29.89
CA SER A 716 15.68 -4.39 30.49
C SER A 716 15.49 -4.74 31.96
N ALA A 717 16.08 -5.83 32.41
CA ALA A 717 16.07 -6.29 33.80
C ALA A 717 17.50 -6.49 34.32
N ALA A 718 17.65 -6.61 35.65
CA ALA A 718 18.95 -6.83 36.27
C ALA A 718 19.54 -8.20 35.93
N GLY A 719 20.86 -8.25 35.75
CA GLY A 719 21.64 -9.45 35.47
C GLY A 719 22.41 -9.38 34.15
N SER A 720 22.87 -10.53 33.67
CA SER A 720 23.65 -10.63 32.43
C SER A 720 22.85 -10.10 31.23
N ASN A 721 23.51 -9.35 30.35
CA ASN A 721 22.99 -8.94 29.06
C ASN A 721 24.09 -9.01 27.99
N PRO A 722 23.74 -9.10 26.69
CA PRO A 722 24.72 -9.29 25.63
C PRO A 722 25.31 -7.97 25.10
N LEU A 723 24.91 -6.81 25.62
CA LEU A 723 25.19 -5.52 24.97
C LEU A 723 26.69 -5.17 25.00
N THR A 724 27.40 -5.59 26.04
CA THR A 724 28.86 -5.42 26.13
C THR A 724 29.59 -6.14 25.00
N SER A 725 29.22 -7.39 24.70
CA SER A 725 29.88 -8.15 23.64
C SER A 725 29.53 -7.60 22.25
N GLN A 726 28.31 -7.11 22.07
CA GLN A 726 27.88 -6.41 20.86
C GLN A 726 28.67 -5.11 20.65
N GLY A 727 28.83 -4.30 21.70
CA GLY A 727 29.68 -3.10 21.67
C GLY A 727 31.12 -3.41 21.28
N ASN A 728 31.71 -4.46 21.88
CA ASN A 728 33.06 -4.92 21.55
C ASN A 728 33.20 -5.32 20.08
N ASN A 729 32.24 -6.06 19.53
CA ASN A 729 32.21 -6.43 18.11
C ASN A 729 32.19 -5.22 17.18
N MET A 730 31.66 -4.09 17.65
CA MET A 730 31.62 -2.82 16.94
C MET A 730 32.81 -1.90 17.26
N GLY A 731 33.81 -2.39 18.01
CA GLY A 731 35.04 -1.67 18.36
C GLY A 731 35.00 -0.89 19.67
N GLN A 732 33.93 -1.00 20.46
CA GLN A 732 33.76 -0.29 21.73
C GLN A 732 33.51 -1.28 22.88
N LEU A 733 34.59 -1.85 23.43
CA LEU A 733 34.50 -2.63 24.67
C LEU A 733 34.40 -1.68 25.86
N LEU A 734 33.21 -1.60 26.45
CA LEU A 734 32.92 -0.68 27.56
C LEU A 734 33.97 -0.79 28.68
N PHE A 735 34.45 0.34 29.17
CA PHE A 735 35.52 0.50 30.16
C PHE A 735 36.92 -0.03 29.78
N ASN A 736 37.11 -0.59 28.58
CA ASN A 736 38.41 -1.09 28.11
C ASN A 736 38.87 -0.31 26.88
N SER A 737 39.20 0.96 27.08
CA SER A 737 39.73 1.80 26.00
C SER A 737 41.13 1.33 25.57
N ALA A 738 41.38 1.32 24.27
CA ALA A 738 42.66 0.87 23.71
C ALA A 738 43.78 1.91 23.84
N SER A 739 43.44 3.18 24.15
CA SER A 739 44.40 4.28 24.23
C SER A 739 43.96 5.35 25.22
N VAL A 740 44.87 6.29 25.52
CA VAL A 740 44.58 7.51 26.30
C VAL A 740 43.57 8.45 25.64
N PHE A 741 43.28 8.28 24.35
CA PHE A 741 42.19 8.99 23.66
C PHE A 741 40.81 8.34 23.87
N ASN A 742 40.70 7.37 24.76
CA ASN A 742 39.54 6.49 24.86
C ASN A 742 39.35 5.60 23.60
N TYR A 743 38.12 5.46 23.10
CA TYR A 743 37.77 4.58 21.98
C TYR A 743 38.18 5.14 20.61
N TYR A 744 38.26 6.45 20.48
CA TYR A 744 38.59 7.14 19.24
C TYR A 744 39.31 8.46 19.51
N SER A 745 40.17 8.88 18.59
CA SER A 745 40.89 10.14 18.69
C SER A 745 39.97 11.32 18.41
N PRO A 746 39.95 12.36 19.27
CA PRO A 746 39.24 13.60 18.98
C PRO A 746 39.78 14.35 17.74
N PHE A 747 40.94 13.94 17.23
CA PHE A 747 41.57 14.54 16.06
C PHE A 747 41.25 13.78 14.77
N TYR A 748 40.53 12.66 14.84
CA TYR A 748 40.18 11.90 13.65
C TYR A 748 39.27 12.74 12.72
N ARG A 749 39.44 12.53 11.42
CA ARG A 749 38.71 13.20 10.34
C ARG A 749 38.04 12.13 9.49
N THR A 750 36.85 12.45 8.99
CA THR A 750 36.12 11.56 8.09
C THR A 750 36.98 11.16 6.88
N ALA A 751 36.85 9.92 6.42
CA ALA A 751 37.68 9.38 5.35
C ALA A 751 37.54 10.21 4.07
N GLY A 752 38.65 10.77 3.58
CA GLY A 752 38.68 11.61 2.37
C GLY A 752 38.16 13.04 2.55
N GLY A 753 37.82 13.48 3.76
CA GLY A 753 37.27 14.81 4.05
C GLY A 753 38.09 15.64 5.04
N THR A 754 37.72 16.92 5.17
CA THR A 754 38.28 17.85 6.17
C THR A 754 37.45 17.94 7.46
N LEU A 755 36.26 17.33 7.46
CA LEU A 755 35.35 17.36 8.60
C LEU A 755 35.86 16.49 9.74
N ALA A 756 35.76 17.00 10.97
CA ALA A 756 35.89 16.18 12.16
C ALA A 756 34.81 15.11 12.17
N GLY A 757 35.19 13.91 12.59
CA GLY A 757 34.25 12.83 12.85
C GLY A 757 34.91 11.79 13.74
N PRO A 758 35.29 12.15 14.99
CA PRO A 758 36.04 11.26 15.89
C PRO A 758 35.50 9.82 15.94
N GLU A 759 34.18 9.70 16.08
CA GLU A 759 33.44 8.46 16.21
C GLU A 759 33.56 7.55 14.96
N PHE A 760 33.80 8.14 13.78
CA PHE A 760 34.04 7.38 12.55
C PHE A 760 35.35 6.58 12.58
N GLN A 761 36.28 6.84 13.51
CA GLN A 761 37.45 5.98 13.68
C GLN A 761 37.06 4.54 14.05
N LEU A 762 35.91 4.35 14.70
CA LEU A 762 35.34 3.03 14.99
C LEU A 762 34.61 2.40 13.80
N MET A 763 34.35 3.16 12.73
CA MET A 763 33.56 2.71 11.59
C MET A 763 34.45 2.31 10.41
N ASN A 764 34.48 1.00 10.14
CA ASN A 764 35.17 0.40 9.01
C ASN A 764 34.26 -0.69 8.40
N PRO A 765 34.64 -1.32 7.26
CA PRO A 765 33.79 -2.33 6.63
C PRO A 765 33.37 -3.48 7.56
N ALA A 766 34.22 -3.91 8.49
CA ALA A 766 33.90 -4.98 9.43
C ALA A 766 32.91 -4.51 10.50
N THR A 767 33.17 -3.37 11.15
CA THR A 767 32.27 -2.85 12.20
C THR A 767 30.94 -2.36 11.65
N SER A 768 30.86 -1.91 10.40
CA SER A 768 29.57 -1.61 9.74
C SER A 768 28.71 -2.85 9.57
N ILE A 769 29.31 -4.01 9.27
CA ILE A 769 28.59 -5.29 9.23
C ILE A 769 28.14 -5.67 10.65
N MET A 770 28.99 -5.51 11.66
CA MET A 770 28.61 -5.83 13.05
C MET A 770 27.45 -4.96 13.57
N ARG A 771 27.37 -3.69 13.16
CA ARG A 771 26.20 -2.82 13.45
C ARG A 771 24.92 -3.37 12.82
N ALA A 772 24.97 -3.79 11.56
CA ALA A 772 23.83 -4.43 10.89
C ALA A 772 23.46 -5.76 11.58
N ASN A 773 24.44 -6.60 11.92
CA ASN A 773 24.23 -7.88 12.59
C ASN A 773 23.61 -7.71 13.99
N PHE A 774 23.95 -6.63 14.71
CA PHE A 774 23.29 -6.31 15.98
C PHE A 774 21.79 -6.07 15.79
N ILE A 775 21.42 -5.23 14.81
CA ILE A 775 20.02 -4.96 14.49
C ILE A 775 19.30 -6.24 14.08
N GLU A 776 19.90 -7.02 13.18
CA GLU A 776 19.36 -8.31 12.74
C GLU A 776 19.15 -9.26 13.93
N SER A 777 20.15 -9.40 14.81
CA SER A 777 20.06 -10.26 15.99
C SER A 777 18.93 -9.81 16.92
N ALA A 778 18.81 -8.50 17.16
CA ALA A 778 17.79 -7.94 18.02
C ALA A 778 16.37 -8.20 17.50
N VAL A 779 16.14 -8.14 16.18
CA VAL A 779 14.80 -8.30 15.60
C VAL A 779 14.45 -9.74 15.22
N THR A 780 15.43 -10.59 14.90
CA THR A 780 15.17 -11.96 14.40
C THR A 780 15.17 -13.00 15.52
N SER A 781 16.34 -13.15 16.16
CA SER A 781 16.62 -14.17 17.18
C SER A 781 16.31 -13.66 18.59
N GLY A 782 16.19 -12.34 18.73
CA GLY A 782 16.20 -11.66 20.03
C GLY A 782 17.62 -11.63 20.59
N LEU A 783 17.88 -10.63 21.43
CA LEU A 783 19.15 -10.56 22.16
C LEU A 783 19.24 -11.62 23.27
N GLY A 784 18.08 -12.08 23.75
CA GLY A 784 17.98 -12.93 24.95
C GLY A 784 18.45 -12.18 26.20
N HIS A 785 18.49 -12.88 27.33
CA HIS A 785 19.17 -12.44 28.57
C HIS A 785 18.75 -11.03 29.04
N ASN A 786 17.71 -10.92 29.87
CA ASN A 786 17.26 -9.69 30.51
C ASN A 786 17.00 -8.44 29.63
N VAL A 787 17.21 -8.49 28.31
CA VAL A 787 16.89 -7.43 27.34
C VAL A 787 15.96 -8.01 26.29
N THR A 788 14.74 -7.48 26.20
CA THR A 788 13.71 -8.00 25.29
C THR A 788 13.05 -6.89 24.50
N LEU A 789 12.77 -7.16 23.23
CA LEU A 789 12.11 -6.25 22.31
C LEU A 789 10.79 -6.86 21.84
N ASP A 790 9.68 -6.15 22.08
CA ASP A 790 8.36 -6.59 21.61
C ASP A 790 8.09 -6.06 20.20
N LEU A 791 8.07 -6.98 19.23
CA LEU A 791 7.79 -6.65 17.83
C LEU A 791 6.30 -6.77 17.47
N THR A 792 5.45 -7.22 18.39
CA THR A 792 4.02 -7.42 18.14
C THR A 792 3.34 -6.19 17.50
N PRO A 793 3.61 -4.95 17.94
CA PRO A 793 3.01 -3.75 17.31
C PRO A 793 3.39 -3.59 15.83
N TYR A 794 4.63 -3.91 15.46
CA TYR A 794 5.12 -3.78 14.08
C TYR A 794 4.67 -4.95 13.19
N ILE A 795 4.58 -6.17 13.76
CA ILE A 795 4.05 -7.35 13.06
C ILE A 795 2.58 -7.15 12.70
N ALA A 796 1.79 -6.55 13.60
CA ALA A 796 0.39 -6.22 13.32
C ALA A 796 0.22 -5.28 12.12
N LEU A 797 1.24 -4.45 11.83
CA LEU A 797 1.25 -3.53 10.68
C LEU A 797 1.77 -4.14 9.39
N ALA A 798 2.41 -5.31 9.45
CA ALA A 798 3.14 -5.84 8.31
C ALA A 798 2.26 -6.10 7.10
N ALA A 799 0.96 -6.39 7.26
CA ALA A 799 0.02 -6.51 6.13
C ALA A 799 -0.08 -5.24 5.28
N GLN A 800 0.31 -4.08 5.83
CA GLN A 800 0.30 -2.76 5.20
C GLN A 800 1.73 -2.15 5.22
N PRO A 801 2.61 -2.50 4.27
CA PRO A 801 4.04 -2.12 4.31
C PRO A 801 4.30 -0.61 4.40
N GLY A 802 3.47 0.20 3.75
CA GLY A 802 3.52 1.67 3.88
C GLY A 802 3.35 2.12 5.32
N ALA A 803 2.38 1.54 6.01
CA ALA A 803 2.06 1.89 7.38
C ALA A 803 3.15 1.45 8.37
N LEU A 804 3.67 0.24 8.18
CA LEU A 804 4.82 -0.25 8.94
C LEU A 804 6.03 0.71 8.80
N LEU A 805 6.31 1.16 7.58
CA LEU A 805 7.44 2.06 7.34
C LEU A 805 7.24 3.46 7.94
N ASP A 806 6.02 3.99 7.91
CA ASP A 806 5.66 5.26 8.53
C ASP A 806 5.80 5.22 10.07
N ALA A 807 5.43 4.10 10.70
CA ALA A 807 5.64 3.93 12.13
C ALA A 807 7.13 3.92 12.49
N LEU A 808 7.96 3.24 11.68
CA LEU A 808 9.40 3.15 11.91
C LEU A 808 10.14 4.45 11.60
N ASP A 809 9.74 5.19 10.58
CA ASP A 809 10.30 6.52 10.28
C ASP A 809 10.11 7.46 11.47
N ASN A 810 8.92 7.48 12.06
CA ASN A 810 8.69 8.28 13.25
C ASN A 810 9.45 7.76 14.48
N ALA A 811 9.51 6.44 14.68
CA ALA A 811 10.15 5.85 15.87
C ALA A 811 11.67 5.96 15.87
N LEU A 812 12.33 5.87 14.70
CA LEU A 812 13.79 5.78 14.59
C LEU A 812 14.43 6.98 13.90
N LEU A 813 13.71 7.66 13.01
CA LEU A 813 14.26 8.72 12.17
C LEU A 813 13.51 10.05 12.36
N HIS A 814 12.63 10.15 13.36
CA HIS A 814 11.85 11.35 13.69
C HIS A 814 11.19 12.03 12.46
N GLY A 815 10.68 11.20 11.53
CA GLY A 815 9.93 11.63 10.35
C GLY A 815 10.79 12.07 9.15
N ARG A 816 12.11 11.90 9.21
CA ARG A 816 13.04 12.37 8.16
C ARG A 816 12.90 11.62 6.84
N MET A 817 12.47 10.36 6.86
CA MET A 817 12.28 9.60 5.61
C MET A 817 11.08 10.15 4.82
N GLN A 818 10.01 10.57 5.50
CA GLN A 818 8.88 11.27 4.88
C GLN A 818 9.23 12.70 4.44
N ALA A 819 10.17 13.35 5.11
CA ALA A 819 10.62 14.70 4.76
C ALA A 819 11.51 14.74 3.49
N ASP A 820 12.05 13.60 3.04
CA ASP A 820 12.78 13.50 1.76
C ASP A 820 11.82 13.76 0.58
N PRO A 821 11.96 14.88 -0.16
CA PRO A 821 11.07 15.22 -1.27
C PRO A 821 11.09 14.19 -2.41
N GLN A 822 12.17 13.42 -2.54
CA GLN A 822 12.29 12.38 -3.57
C GLN A 822 11.79 11.01 -3.08
N ALA A 823 11.56 10.85 -1.77
CA ALA A 823 11.18 9.62 -1.13
C ALA A 823 12.04 8.41 -1.55
N THR A 824 13.34 8.62 -1.82
CA THR A 824 14.20 7.62 -2.50
C THR A 824 14.42 6.41 -1.60
N MET A 825 14.79 6.65 -0.35
CA MET A 825 14.96 5.59 0.65
C MET A 825 13.63 4.88 0.91
N ARG A 826 12.54 5.65 1.06
CA ARG A 826 11.20 5.13 1.30
C ARG A 826 10.76 4.15 0.21
N ASN A 827 10.82 4.56 -1.05
CA ASN A 827 10.38 3.75 -2.18
C ASN A 827 11.24 2.48 -2.33
N SER A 828 12.54 2.58 -2.06
CA SER A 828 13.46 1.43 -2.09
C SER A 828 13.10 0.39 -1.03
N ILE A 829 12.85 0.83 0.21
CA ILE A 829 12.44 -0.05 1.30
C ILE A 829 11.06 -0.67 1.00
N LEU A 830 10.08 0.13 0.57
CA LEU A 830 8.74 -0.38 0.23
C LEU A 830 8.78 -1.46 -0.86
N THR A 831 9.64 -1.30 -1.86
CA THR A 831 9.86 -2.32 -2.90
C THR A 831 10.32 -3.64 -2.27
N ALA A 832 11.29 -3.61 -1.35
CA ALA A 832 11.76 -4.80 -0.65
C ALA A 832 10.69 -5.43 0.27
N LEU A 833 9.91 -4.61 0.98
CA LEU A 833 8.85 -5.09 1.87
C LEU A 833 7.70 -5.76 1.11
N ASN A 834 7.32 -5.22 -0.06
CA ASN A 834 6.29 -5.80 -0.91
C ASN A 834 6.69 -7.17 -1.49
N ALA A 835 7.99 -7.44 -1.62
CA ALA A 835 8.50 -8.75 -2.04
C ALA A 835 8.48 -9.81 -0.92
N THR A 836 8.31 -9.39 0.35
CA THR A 836 8.30 -10.31 1.52
C THR A 836 6.87 -10.68 1.88
N THR A 837 6.50 -11.97 1.88
CA THR A 837 5.12 -12.42 2.13
C THR A 837 4.80 -12.66 3.62
N ASP A 838 5.74 -13.19 4.39
CA ASP A 838 5.54 -13.46 5.82
C ASP A 838 5.47 -12.15 6.64
N PRO A 839 4.38 -11.90 7.40
CA PRO A 839 4.22 -10.66 8.16
C PRO A 839 5.32 -10.42 9.20
N LYS A 840 5.77 -11.47 9.89
CA LYS A 840 6.83 -11.34 10.90
C LYS A 840 8.16 -10.98 10.24
N VAL A 841 8.53 -11.69 9.18
CA VAL A 841 9.76 -11.43 8.42
C VAL A 841 9.71 -10.03 7.79
N ARG A 842 8.56 -9.61 7.28
CA ARG A 842 8.40 -8.26 6.71
C ARG A 842 8.60 -7.16 7.77
N ALA A 843 8.05 -7.32 8.98
CA ALA A 843 8.31 -6.40 10.09
C ALA A 843 9.80 -6.35 10.47
N GLN A 844 10.45 -7.51 10.57
CA GLN A 844 11.88 -7.62 10.85
C GLN A 844 12.73 -6.94 9.78
N ASN A 845 12.43 -7.19 8.49
CA ASN A 845 13.11 -6.56 7.37
C ASN A 845 12.93 -5.03 7.37
N ALA A 846 11.74 -4.53 7.70
CA ALA A 846 11.50 -3.10 7.78
C ALA A 846 12.36 -2.46 8.87
N ILE A 847 12.36 -3.00 10.09
CA ILE A 847 13.18 -2.47 11.19
C ILE A 847 14.66 -2.53 10.82
N PHE A 848 15.11 -3.66 10.26
CA PHE A 848 16.50 -3.84 9.82
C PHE A 848 16.92 -2.78 8.80
N LEU A 849 16.15 -2.59 7.73
CA LEU A 849 16.48 -1.63 6.66
C LEU A 849 16.46 -0.18 7.16
N VAL A 850 15.54 0.17 8.07
CA VAL A 850 15.47 1.52 8.64
C VAL A 850 16.64 1.78 9.59
N ALA A 851 16.88 0.89 10.55
CA ALA A 851 17.93 1.06 11.56
C ALA A 851 19.36 0.80 11.03
N SER A 852 19.52 0.16 9.87
CA SER A 852 20.83 0.05 9.20
C SER A 852 21.14 1.23 8.28
N SER A 853 20.16 2.12 8.02
CA SER A 853 20.31 3.26 7.13
C SER A 853 21.24 4.35 7.67
N SER A 854 21.85 5.13 6.78
CA SER A 854 22.68 6.27 7.18
C SER A 854 21.94 7.31 8.02
N LEU A 855 20.62 7.49 7.79
CA LEU A 855 19.77 8.39 8.57
C LEU A 855 19.68 7.98 10.05
N TYR A 856 19.81 6.69 10.34
CA TYR A 856 19.87 6.17 11.71
C TYR A 856 21.30 6.04 12.25
N GLN A 857 22.30 5.86 11.39
CA GLN A 857 23.70 5.78 11.85
C GLN A 857 24.20 7.13 12.37
N VAL A 858 23.84 8.22 11.69
CA VAL A 858 24.25 9.59 12.03
C VAL A 858 23.18 10.23 12.90
N GLU A 859 23.56 10.63 14.10
CA GLU A 859 22.77 11.52 14.96
C GLU A 859 23.00 12.95 14.51
N GLU A 860 21.93 13.73 14.44
CA GLU A 860 21.99 15.09 13.94
C GLU A 860 21.38 16.10 14.88
#